data_AF-A0A6N9ATN0-F1
#
_entry.id   AF-A0A6N9ATN0-F1
#
_cell.length_a   1.000
_cell.length_b   1.000
_cell.length_c   1.000
_cell.angle_alpha   90.00
_cell.angle_beta   90.00
_cell.angle_gamma   90.00
#
_symmetry.space_group_name_H-M   'P 1'
#
loop_
_entity.id
_entity.type
_entity.pdbx_description
1 polymer ?
#
loop_
_entity_poly.entity_id
_entity_poly.type
_entity_poly.pdbx_seq_one_letter_code
_entity_poly.pdbx_strand_id
1 'polypeptide(L)'
;MRDPRYDILFEPVHIGPVVARNRFYQVPHCCGMGYARPQTAAAMRGMKAEGGWAVVSTEECDIHHTSDISPYIEQRLWDDNDIEQHSLMVEAVHAQNSLAAIELAHSGRMAPNHFSRTIPIGASGGPNPGYAPVSARQMTRRDIREMRAFYRRAALRAKAIGFDIVYVYAAHMLTLPAQFLSKRFNQRTDEYGGSLENRARFFKELIIDAKEAVGDRCAIAVRWMMDEMMGEDGLQCDEEGIEVVSMLAELPDLWDVNVSDWDNDSATSRFQPEGFQERYIQRVKRVTSKPVVGVGRFTSPDTMVSQIKRGVLDMIGAARPSIADPFLPKKIEEGRIDDIRECIGCNICITGDYTMTPVRCTQNPTMGEEWRRSWHPEIIPAAKSAESVLIVGAGPAGLECAVALGKRGYQVTLTDANDEFGGRVLFESALPGLSAWRRVRDYRMQQLHKLSNVETYLSSEMNLDNIIEFGADRVVIATGAKWRTDGFGRERYIPVTGSDQSWVYSPDDVMNGLKLQGQVVIYDDDHFYMGSVMAEVASNMGAEVTIVTPAPDVSHWTHYTLEQRAIQQLLAKLGVAIRVQWEIQEIGDHSVSFDCCYSERRMLLSCDQIIMVTSRQPNDELYQSCVDNMDRLHSAGVLTVDRIGDCVAPGTIAAAVYSGHLWARQLGEDDSDSELPFSRELIKVSA
;
A
#
# COMPACT_ATOMS: atom_id res chain seq x y z
N MET A 1 0.92 28.18 12.62
CA MET A 1 -0.49 28.47 12.98
C MET A 1 -1.34 28.03 11.81
N ARG A 2 -2.47 27.34 12.07
CA ARG A 2 -3.38 26.87 11.01
C ARG A 2 -3.86 28.02 10.13
N ASP A 3 -3.87 27.80 8.81
CA ASP A 3 -4.57 28.70 7.90
C ASP A 3 -6.09 28.56 8.11
N PRO A 4 -6.84 29.66 8.34
CA PRO A 4 -8.28 29.62 8.60
C PRO A 4 -9.10 28.90 7.52
N ARG A 5 -8.58 28.78 6.28
CA ARG A 5 -9.26 28.02 5.22
C ARG A 5 -9.48 26.54 5.61
N TYR A 6 -8.63 25.99 6.48
CA TYR A 6 -8.67 24.61 6.94
C TYR A 6 -9.53 24.42 8.20
N ASP A 7 -10.04 25.48 8.84
CA ASP A 7 -10.83 25.38 10.08
C ASP A 7 -12.01 24.42 9.97
N ILE A 8 -12.65 24.39 8.80
CA ILE A 8 -13.78 23.49 8.51
C ILE A 8 -13.42 22.01 8.71
N LEU A 9 -12.16 21.62 8.50
CA LEU A 9 -11.70 20.24 8.68
C LEU A 9 -11.64 19.83 10.17
N PHE A 10 -11.66 20.80 11.08
CA PHE A 10 -11.57 20.60 12.54
C PHE A 10 -12.89 20.85 13.26
N GLU A 11 -13.98 21.03 12.51
CA GLU A 11 -15.32 21.06 13.07
C GLU A 11 -15.76 19.65 13.48
N PRO A 12 -16.38 19.48 14.67
CA PRO A 12 -16.93 18.21 15.09
C PRO A 12 -18.08 17.74 14.18
N VAL A 13 -18.21 16.42 14.01
CA VAL A 13 -19.28 15.78 13.24
C VAL A 13 -20.03 14.77 14.12
N HIS A 14 -21.34 14.95 14.23
CA HIS A 14 -22.21 13.99 14.91
C HIS A 14 -22.41 12.75 14.06
N ILE A 15 -22.21 11.56 14.65
CA ILE A 15 -22.46 10.27 14.04
C ILE A 15 -23.33 9.48 15.02
N GLY A 16 -24.64 9.50 14.82
CA GLY A 16 -25.58 8.84 15.74
C GLY A 16 -25.39 9.31 17.20
N PRO A 17 -25.12 8.40 18.16
CA PRO A 17 -24.91 8.74 19.56
C PRO A 17 -23.50 9.28 19.90
N VAL A 18 -22.56 9.30 18.94
CA VAL A 18 -21.16 9.72 19.17
C VAL A 18 -20.81 10.97 18.35
N VAL A 19 -19.69 11.61 18.71
CA VAL A 19 -19.23 12.84 18.05
C VAL A 19 -17.75 12.67 17.68
N ALA A 20 -17.45 12.70 16.38
CA ALA A 20 -16.09 12.80 15.90
C ALA A 20 -15.59 14.23 16.10
N ARG A 21 -14.43 14.41 16.73
CA ARG A 21 -13.89 15.74 17.07
C ARG A 21 -13.49 16.60 15.87
N ASN A 22 -13.27 15.99 14.71
CA ASN A 22 -12.89 16.64 13.46
C ASN A 22 -13.30 15.74 12.27
N ARG A 23 -13.04 16.20 11.04
CA ARG A 23 -13.47 15.53 9.80
C ARG A 23 -12.50 14.47 9.28
N PHE A 24 -11.41 14.16 9.97
CA PHE A 24 -10.43 13.16 9.52
C PHE A 24 -10.83 11.76 9.98
N TYR A 25 -11.12 10.89 9.02
CA TYR A 25 -11.66 9.54 9.26
C TYR A 25 -10.73 8.49 8.65
N GLN A 26 -10.07 7.68 9.47
CA GLN A 26 -9.33 6.52 8.96
C GLN A 26 -10.31 5.38 8.71
N VAL A 27 -10.73 5.24 7.45
CA VAL A 27 -11.64 4.17 7.02
C VAL A 27 -11.01 2.79 7.20
N PRO A 28 -11.80 1.72 7.36
CA PRO A 28 -11.24 0.38 7.54
C PRO A 28 -10.25 -0.01 6.43
N HIS A 29 -9.11 -0.59 6.81
CA HIS A 29 -8.11 -1.07 5.87
C HIS A 29 -7.25 -2.17 6.50
N CYS A 30 -6.91 -3.19 5.71
CA CYS A 30 -6.00 -4.28 6.06
C CYS A 30 -4.59 -3.80 6.46
N CYS A 31 -3.85 -4.66 7.17
CA CYS A 31 -2.47 -4.38 7.56
C CYS A 31 -1.55 -5.61 7.63
N GLY A 32 -2.04 -6.81 7.26
CA GLY A 32 -1.27 -8.06 7.31
C GLY A 32 -0.83 -8.46 8.73
N MET A 33 -1.49 -7.91 9.76
CA MET A 33 -1.21 -8.14 11.17
C MET A 33 -2.37 -8.87 11.84
N GLY A 34 -3.58 -8.32 11.73
CA GLY A 34 -4.84 -8.97 12.13
C GLY A 34 -4.80 -9.59 13.53
N TYR A 35 -5.49 -10.72 13.66
CA TYR A 35 -5.51 -11.54 14.87
C TYR A 35 -4.13 -12.12 15.24
N ALA A 36 -3.19 -12.20 14.30
CA ALA A 36 -1.90 -12.86 14.54
C ALA A 36 -0.87 -11.92 15.19
N ARG A 37 -1.07 -10.60 15.09
CA ARG A 37 -0.14 -9.56 15.56
C ARG A 37 -0.89 -8.37 16.18
N PRO A 38 -1.72 -8.61 17.20
CA PRO A 38 -2.61 -7.60 17.74
C PRO A 38 -1.90 -6.42 18.41
N GLN A 39 -0.71 -6.61 19.00
CA GLN A 39 0.06 -5.51 19.57
C GLN A 39 0.62 -4.58 18.49
N THR A 40 1.15 -5.14 17.40
CA THR A 40 1.62 -4.34 16.26
C THR A 40 0.46 -3.57 15.63
N ALA A 41 -0.70 -4.22 15.42
CA ALA A 41 -1.90 -3.56 14.92
C ALA A 41 -2.36 -2.43 15.85
N ALA A 42 -2.50 -2.70 17.16
CA ALA A 42 -2.94 -1.71 18.14
C ALA A 42 -2.03 -0.47 18.20
N ALA A 43 -0.71 -0.67 18.21
CA ALA A 43 0.24 0.45 18.23
C ALA A 43 0.16 1.32 16.97
N MET A 44 0.03 0.70 15.79
CA MET A 44 -0.14 1.42 14.52
C MET A 44 -1.43 2.25 14.51
N ARG A 45 -2.53 1.72 15.05
CA ARG A 45 -3.80 2.46 15.21
C ARG A 45 -3.67 3.60 16.24
N GLY A 46 -3.00 3.34 17.36
CA GLY A 46 -2.70 4.34 18.39
C GLY A 46 -1.91 5.55 17.84
N MET A 47 -0.91 5.32 16.98
CA MET A 47 -0.16 6.41 16.34
C MET A 47 -1.05 7.33 15.50
N LYS A 48 -2.08 6.78 14.84
CA LYS A 48 -3.04 7.59 14.08
C LYS A 48 -3.95 8.39 15.02
N ALA A 49 -4.41 7.77 16.11
CA ALA A 49 -5.21 8.47 17.10
C ALA A 49 -4.44 9.66 17.69
N GLU A 50 -3.16 9.46 18.03
CA GLU A 50 -2.22 10.51 18.49
C GLU A 50 -2.01 11.59 17.41
N GLY A 51 -1.87 11.19 16.15
CA GLY A 51 -1.71 12.08 15.01
C GLY A 51 -2.96 12.89 14.63
N GLY A 52 -4.06 12.73 15.37
CA GLY A 52 -5.23 13.61 15.29
C GLY A 52 -6.43 13.05 14.53
N TRP A 53 -6.37 11.82 14.01
CA TRP A 53 -7.51 11.17 13.34
C TRP A 53 -8.70 11.02 14.30
N ALA A 54 -9.88 11.55 13.96
CA ALA A 54 -11.05 11.53 14.85
C ALA A 54 -11.71 10.16 14.95
N VAL A 55 -11.66 9.38 13.87
CA VAL A 55 -12.11 7.98 13.84
C VAL A 55 -10.98 7.11 13.33
N VAL A 56 -10.73 6.00 14.03
CA VAL A 56 -9.71 5.01 13.69
C VAL A 56 -10.40 3.65 13.62
N SER A 57 -10.39 3.04 12.44
CA SER A 57 -11.04 1.75 12.20
C SER A 57 -10.04 0.59 12.20
N THR A 58 -10.49 -0.60 12.64
CA THR A 58 -9.87 -1.87 12.27
C THR A 58 -9.91 -2.09 10.74
N GLU A 59 -9.22 -3.10 10.25
CA GLU A 59 -9.53 -3.82 9.00
C GLU A 59 -10.83 -4.63 9.10
N GLU A 60 -11.13 -5.43 8.06
CA GLU A 60 -12.28 -6.34 8.10
C GLU A 60 -12.16 -7.33 9.26
N CYS A 61 -13.29 -7.59 9.92
CA CYS A 61 -13.36 -8.41 11.12
C CYS A 61 -14.38 -9.53 10.93
N ASP A 62 -13.86 -10.73 10.68
CA ASP A 62 -14.66 -11.93 10.49
C ASP A 62 -15.50 -12.23 11.75
N ILE A 63 -16.82 -12.18 11.62
CA ILE A 63 -17.75 -12.34 12.75
C ILE A 63 -18.02 -13.80 13.14
N HIS A 64 -17.65 -14.74 12.28
CA HIS A 64 -17.99 -16.15 12.44
C HIS A 64 -17.02 -17.03 11.66
N HIS A 65 -16.75 -18.23 12.18
CA HIS A 65 -15.84 -19.20 11.56
C HIS A 65 -16.27 -19.71 10.17
N THR A 66 -17.50 -19.41 9.73
CA THR A 66 -17.98 -19.67 8.35
C THR A 66 -17.54 -18.63 7.33
N SER A 67 -16.88 -17.57 7.81
CA SER A 67 -16.14 -16.57 7.05
C SER A 67 -14.69 -16.67 7.47
N ASP A 68 -13.96 -17.63 6.91
CA ASP A 68 -12.53 -17.78 7.14
C ASP A 68 -11.81 -17.61 5.80
N ILE A 69 -11.06 -16.52 5.72
CA ILE A 69 -10.30 -16.09 4.54
C ILE A 69 -8.83 -16.52 4.58
N SER A 70 -8.45 -17.43 5.48
CA SER A 70 -7.07 -17.93 5.54
C SER A 70 -6.57 -18.34 4.14
N PRO A 71 -5.37 -17.91 3.72
CA PRO A 71 -4.25 -17.49 4.58
C PRO A 71 -4.23 -16.02 4.99
N TYR A 72 -5.09 -15.14 4.45
CA TYR A 72 -5.08 -13.72 4.80
C TYR A 72 -5.28 -13.51 6.31
N ILE A 73 -4.57 -12.53 6.87
CA ILE A 73 -4.54 -12.27 8.31
C ILE A 73 -5.24 -10.93 8.57
N GLU A 74 -6.56 -11.04 8.74
CA GLU A 74 -7.44 -9.92 9.13
C GLU A 74 -7.89 -10.08 10.58
N GLN A 75 -8.93 -9.36 11.01
CA GLN A 75 -9.43 -9.47 12.38
C GLN A 75 -10.45 -10.61 12.52
N ARG A 76 -10.59 -11.14 13.74
CA ARG A 76 -11.63 -12.12 14.10
C ARG A 76 -12.39 -11.65 15.32
N LEU A 77 -13.69 -11.94 15.37
CA LEU A 77 -14.56 -11.75 16.53
C LEU A 77 -15.57 -12.89 16.64
N TRP A 78 -15.05 -14.13 16.56
CA TRP A 78 -15.83 -15.36 16.53
C TRP A 78 -16.40 -15.68 17.90
N ASP A 79 -15.58 -15.55 18.93
CA ASP A 79 -15.91 -15.81 20.32
C ASP A 79 -15.22 -14.85 21.29
N ASP A 80 -15.31 -15.15 22.58
CA ASP A 80 -14.84 -14.26 23.63
C ASP A 80 -13.30 -14.28 23.78
N ASN A 81 -12.60 -15.25 23.16
CA ASN A 81 -11.13 -15.28 23.13
C ASN A 81 -10.55 -14.14 22.27
N ASP A 82 -11.35 -13.58 21.36
CA ASP A 82 -10.95 -12.46 20.52
C ASP A 82 -11.07 -11.09 21.26
N ILE A 83 -11.64 -11.03 22.47
CA ILE A 83 -11.89 -9.76 23.18
C ILE A 83 -10.59 -9.06 23.60
N GLU A 84 -9.61 -9.82 24.13
CA GLU A 84 -8.35 -9.25 24.64
C GLU A 84 -7.59 -8.49 23.55
N GLN A 85 -7.45 -9.10 22.36
CA GLN A 85 -6.73 -8.50 21.23
C GLN A 85 -7.36 -7.18 20.75
N HIS A 86 -8.68 -7.09 20.73
CA HIS A 86 -9.38 -5.87 20.30
C HIS A 86 -9.31 -4.75 21.35
N SER A 87 -9.31 -5.13 22.64
CA SER A 87 -9.22 -4.16 23.74
C SER A 87 -7.93 -3.33 23.66
N LEU A 88 -6.81 -3.94 23.22
CA LEU A 88 -5.54 -3.22 23.01
C LEU A 88 -5.68 -2.04 22.05
N MET A 89 -6.40 -2.23 20.94
CA MET A 89 -6.61 -1.18 19.94
C MET A 89 -7.55 -0.10 20.47
N VAL A 90 -8.68 -0.50 21.08
CA VAL A 90 -9.68 0.44 21.61
C VAL A 90 -9.06 1.33 22.69
N GLU A 91 -8.32 0.74 23.64
CA GLU A 91 -7.62 1.50 24.69
C GLU A 91 -6.61 2.49 24.11
N ALA A 92 -5.79 2.07 23.14
CA ALA A 92 -4.79 2.94 22.50
C ALA A 92 -5.44 4.12 21.75
N VAL A 93 -6.59 3.90 21.12
CA VAL A 93 -7.34 4.94 20.38
C VAL A 93 -8.06 5.89 21.34
N HIS A 94 -8.71 5.36 22.37
CA HIS A 94 -9.44 6.15 23.38
C HIS A 94 -8.51 7.01 24.23
N ALA A 95 -7.30 6.54 24.53
CA ALA A 95 -6.28 7.32 25.23
C ALA A 95 -5.96 8.66 24.54
N GLN A 96 -6.22 8.76 23.24
CA GLN A 96 -6.00 9.95 22.43
C GLN A 96 -7.31 10.69 22.10
N ASN A 97 -8.43 10.38 22.78
CA ASN A 97 -9.76 10.96 22.55
C ASN A 97 -10.34 10.73 21.13
N SER A 98 -9.91 9.69 20.44
CA SER A 98 -10.43 9.29 19.12
C SER A 98 -11.53 8.24 19.29
N LEU A 99 -12.41 8.12 18.31
CA LEU A 99 -13.42 7.06 18.27
C LEU A 99 -12.85 5.79 17.64
N ALA A 100 -13.07 4.64 18.27
CA ALA A 100 -12.67 3.35 17.73
C ALA A 100 -13.81 2.73 16.92
N ALA A 101 -13.51 2.26 15.71
CA ALA A 101 -14.49 1.64 14.82
C ALA A 101 -14.08 0.22 14.41
N ILE A 102 -15.06 -0.67 14.24
CA ILE A 102 -14.85 -2.07 13.82
C ILE A 102 -15.65 -2.41 12.57
N GLU A 103 -14.97 -3.00 11.57
CA GLU A 103 -15.58 -3.41 10.30
C GLU A 103 -16.06 -4.87 10.33
N LEU A 104 -17.25 -5.12 10.85
CA LEU A 104 -17.80 -6.47 10.93
C LEU A 104 -18.05 -7.06 9.53
N ALA A 105 -17.50 -8.23 9.25
CA ALA A 105 -17.51 -8.86 7.95
C ALA A 105 -17.98 -10.31 7.99
N HIS A 106 -18.63 -10.73 6.91
CA HIS A 106 -18.77 -12.13 6.55
C HIS A 106 -18.59 -12.27 5.04
N SER A 107 -17.51 -12.92 4.63
CA SER A 107 -17.02 -12.93 3.24
C SER A 107 -17.80 -13.89 2.33
N GLY A 108 -18.68 -14.72 2.92
CA GLY A 108 -19.66 -15.49 2.15
C GLY A 108 -19.00 -16.42 1.17
N ARG A 109 -19.29 -16.27 -0.13
CA ARG A 109 -18.69 -17.13 -1.17
C ARG A 109 -17.21 -16.85 -1.41
N MET A 110 -16.70 -15.70 -0.95
CA MET A 110 -15.29 -15.34 -1.06
C MET A 110 -14.42 -16.12 -0.07
N ALA A 111 -15.00 -16.58 1.05
CA ALA A 111 -14.29 -17.35 2.05
C ALA A 111 -14.02 -18.78 1.55
N PRO A 112 -12.76 -19.20 1.37
CA PRO A 112 -12.43 -20.58 1.06
C PRO A 112 -12.55 -21.51 2.28
N ASN A 113 -12.56 -20.93 3.50
CA ASN A 113 -12.67 -21.64 4.77
C ASN A 113 -11.59 -22.73 4.96
N HIS A 114 -10.34 -22.42 4.60
CA HIS A 114 -9.23 -23.38 4.66
C HIS A 114 -8.88 -23.80 6.09
N PHE A 115 -8.93 -22.87 7.06
CA PHE A 115 -8.69 -23.15 8.47
C PHE A 115 -9.93 -23.76 9.13
N SER A 116 -11.10 -23.15 8.98
CA SER A 116 -12.33 -23.63 9.64
C SER A 116 -12.92 -24.90 9.03
N ARG A 117 -12.59 -25.19 7.77
CA ARG A 117 -13.08 -26.32 6.97
C ARG A 117 -14.60 -26.36 6.81
N THR A 118 -15.27 -25.26 7.06
CA THR A 118 -16.73 -25.17 6.92
C THR A 118 -17.13 -24.91 5.48
N ILE A 119 -18.32 -25.39 5.11
CA ILE A 119 -18.85 -25.16 3.76
C ILE A 119 -19.16 -23.67 3.58
N PRO A 120 -18.58 -22.98 2.59
CA PRO A 120 -18.89 -21.57 2.33
C PRO A 120 -20.38 -21.38 2.00
N ILE A 121 -20.89 -20.19 2.26
CA ILE A 121 -22.30 -19.84 2.08
C ILE A 121 -22.44 -18.60 1.22
N GLY A 122 -23.51 -18.52 0.41
CA GLY A 122 -23.75 -17.36 -0.44
C GLY A 122 -25.25 -17.11 -0.68
N ALA A 123 -25.56 -15.94 -1.24
CA ALA A 123 -26.91 -15.59 -1.66
C ALA A 123 -27.48 -16.64 -2.64
N SER A 124 -26.66 -17.05 -3.61
CA SER A 124 -26.87 -18.23 -4.45
C SER A 124 -25.65 -19.16 -4.38
N GLY A 125 -25.84 -20.43 -4.75
CA GLY A 125 -24.75 -21.40 -4.80
C GLY A 125 -23.82 -21.15 -5.99
N GLY A 126 -22.53 -21.49 -5.85
CA GLY A 126 -21.56 -21.37 -6.93
C GLY A 126 -20.11 -21.46 -6.46
N PRO A 127 -19.14 -21.48 -7.39
CA PRO A 127 -17.73 -21.60 -7.06
C PRO A 127 -17.24 -20.38 -6.27
N ASN A 128 -16.22 -20.57 -5.42
CA ASN A 128 -15.42 -19.45 -4.96
C ASN A 128 -14.86 -18.70 -6.20
N PRO A 129 -14.92 -17.37 -6.26
CA PRO A 129 -14.48 -16.63 -7.45
C PRO A 129 -12.94 -16.54 -7.58
N GLY A 130 -12.19 -16.89 -6.53
CA GLY A 130 -10.76 -17.17 -6.65
C GLY A 130 -10.49 -18.58 -7.19
N TYR A 131 -9.23 -19.03 -7.10
CA TYR A 131 -8.82 -20.35 -7.58
C TYR A 131 -9.01 -21.49 -6.56
N ALA A 132 -9.62 -21.21 -5.41
CA ALA A 132 -9.90 -22.23 -4.41
C ALA A 132 -10.94 -23.24 -4.95
N PRO A 133 -10.66 -24.57 -4.93
CA PRO A 133 -11.53 -25.59 -5.53
C PRO A 133 -12.72 -25.95 -4.62
N VAL A 134 -13.44 -24.93 -4.14
CA VAL A 134 -14.61 -25.06 -3.25
C VAL A 134 -15.79 -24.27 -3.81
N SER A 135 -17.01 -24.63 -3.39
CA SER A 135 -18.23 -23.95 -3.79
C SER A 135 -19.06 -23.57 -2.57
N ALA A 136 -19.62 -22.38 -2.63
CA ALA A 136 -20.60 -21.93 -1.66
C ALA A 136 -21.94 -22.62 -1.90
N ARG A 137 -22.59 -23.05 -0.82
CA ARG A 137 -24.00 -23.47 -0.86
C ARG A 137 -24.91 -22.24 -0.79
N GLN A 138 -26.07 -22.32 -1.43
CA GLN A 138 -27.10 -21.30 -1.29
C GLN A 138 -27.63 -21.27 0.15
N MET A 139 -27.74 -20.07 0.74
CA MET A 139 -28.37 -19.87 2.04
C MET A 139 -29.87 -20.15 1.98
N THR A 140 -30.38 -20.92 2.94
CA THR A 140 -31.82 -21.03 3.21
C THR A 140 -32.31 -19.84 4.04
N ARG A 141 -33.63 -19.67 4.17
CA ARG A 141 -34.21 -18.68 5.10
C ARG A 141 -33.74 -18.90 6.55
N ARG A 142 -33.46 -20.15 6.94
CA ARG A 142 -32.89 -20.46 8.26
C ARG A 142 -31.46 -19.92 8.36
N ASP A 143 -30.63 -20.16 7.36
CA ASP A 143 -29.25 -19.65 7.34
C ASP A 143 -29.21 -18.12 7.40
N ILE A 144 -30.11 -17.44 6.68
CA ILE A 144 -30.20 -15.96 6.71
C ILE A 144 -30.53 -15.46 8.12
N ARG A 145 -31.50 -16.08 8.80
CA ARG A 145 -31.84 -15.73 10.20
C ARG A 145 -30.69 -16.03 11.17
N GLU A 146 -30.00 -17.15 11.00
CA GLU A 146 -28.83 -17.50 11.83
C GLU A 146 -27.68 -16.51 11.61
N MET A 147 -27.40 -16.13 10.34
CA MET A 147 -26.38 -15.14 9.99
C MET A 147 -26.66 -13.78 10.64
N ARG A 148 -27.91 -13.31 10.57
CA ARG A 148 -28.36 -12.10 11.27
C ARG A 148 -28.08 -12.16 12.78
N ALA A 149 -28.38 -13.31 13.40
CA ALA A 149 -28.08 -13.53 14.81
C ALA A 149 -26.56 -13.55 15.10
N PHE A 150 -25.72 -14.00 14.16
CA PHE A 150 -24.26 -13.97 14.29
C PHE A 150 -23.75 -12.53 14.27
N TYR A 151 -24.25 -11.73 13.32
CA TYR A 151 -23.95 -10.30 13.21
C TYR A 151 -24.34 -9.55 14.49
N ARG A 152 -25.54 -9.81 15.01
CA ARG A 152 -26.01 -9.23 16.27
C ARG A 152 -25.09 -9.56 17.45
N ARG A 153 -24.61 -10.81 17.56
CA ARG A 153 -23.69 -11.19 18.64
C ARG A 153 -22.33 -10.53 18.51
N ALA A 154 -21.79 -10.43 17.29
CA ALA A 154 -20.54 -9.71 17.05
C ALA A 154 -20.67 -8.22 17.37
N ALA A 155 -21.78 -7.57 17.01
CA ALA A 155 -22.06 -6.19 17.41
C ALA A 155 -22.11 -6.02 18.94
N LEU A 156 -22.77 -6.94 19.66
CA LEU A 156 -22.81 -6.92 21.13
C LEU A 156 -21.41 -7.09 21.75
N ARG A 157 -20.56 -7.95 21.18
CA ARG A 157 -19.15 -8.08 21.61
C ARG A 157 -18.37 -6.80 21.34
N ALA A 158 -18.53 -6.20 20.17
CA ALA A 158 -17.89 -4.93 19.83
C ALA A 158 -18.25 -3.82 20.83
N LYS A 159 -19.54 -3.70 21.18
CA LYS A 159 -19.98 -2.76 22.23
C LYS A 159 -19.37 -3.09 23.60
N ALA A 160 -19.27 -4.37 23.96
CA ALA A 160 -18.69 -4.79 25.23
C ALA A 160 -17.18 -4.50 25.33
N ILE A 161 -16.45 -4.61 24.21
CA ILE A 161 -15.03 -4.24 24.10
C ILE A 161 -14.85 -2.71 24.21
N GLY A 162 -15.84 -1.94 23.76
CA GLY A 162 -15.84 -0.47 23.85
C GLY A 162 -15.73 0.25 22.51
N PHE A 163 -15.95 -0.42 21.38
CA PHE A 163 -16.02 0.25 20.08
C PHE A 163 -17.17 1.28 20.04
N ASP A 164 -16.91 2.44 19.44
CA ASP A 164 -17.86 3.54 19.30
C ASP A 164 -18.68 3.45 18.01
N ILE A 165 -18.12 2.82 16.97
CA ILE A 165 -18.74 2.68 15.66
C ILE A 165 -18.68 1.22 15.23
N VAL A 166 -19.83 0.64 14.88
CA VAL A 166 -19.96 -0.72 14.34
C VAL A 166 -20.45 -0.64 12.91
N TYR A 167 -19.72 -1.25 11.99
CA TYR A 167 -20.09 -1.24 10.57
C TYR A 167 -21.01 -2.40 10.18
N VAL A 168 -21.83 -2.14 9.15
CA VAL A 168 -22.31 -3.18 8.23
C VAL A 168 -21.59 -3.04 6.89
N TYR A 169 -20.74 -4.03 6.56
CA TYR A 169 -19.85 -3.97 5.40
C TYR A 169 -20.48 -4.63 4.16
N ALA A 170 -20.70 -3.82 3.12
CA ALA A 170 -21.34 -4.17 1.84
C ALA A 170 -20.57 -3.57 0.64
N ALA A 171 -19.25 -3.74 0.59
CA ALA A 171 -18.40 -3.18 -0.46
C ALA A 171 -17.34 -4.17 -0.99
N HIS A 172 -16.61 -3.76 -2.04
CA HIS A 172 -15.52 -4.47 -2.71
C HIS A 172 -15.85 -5.85 -3.31
N MET A 173 -17.14 -6.23 -3.34
CA MET A 173 -17.59 -7.61 -3.59
C MET A 173 -17.00 -8.67 -2.66
N LEU A 174 -16.48 -8.27 -1.51
CA LEU A 174 -15.87 -9.19 -0.57
C LEU A 174 -16.89 -9.83 0.39
N THR A 175 -18.04 -9.19 0.62
CA THR A 175 -18.96 -9.60 1.70
C THR A 175 -20.33 -10.09 1.26
N LEU A 176 -21.00 -10.85 2.14
CA LEU A 176 -22.36 -11.35 1.93
C LEU A 176 -23.37 -10.23 1.58
N PRO A 177 -23.45 -9.09 2.29
CA PRO A 177 -24.39 -8.04 1.92
C PRO A 177 -24.18 -7.52 0.49
N ALA A 178 -22.93 -7.34 0.06
CA ALA A 178 -22.59 -6.98 -1.32
C ALA A 178 -23.04 -8.07 -2.31
N GLN A 179 -22.81 -9.34 -1.98
CA GLN A 179 -23.21 -10.49 -2.81
C GLN A 179 -24.73 -10.65 -2.93
N PHE A 180 -25.50 -10.34 -1.88
CA PHE A 180 -26.97 -10.29 -1.95
C PHE A 180 -27.45 -9.14 -2.84
N LEU A 181 -26.73 -8.02 -2.86
CA LEU A 181 -27.06 -6.86 -3.68
C LEU A 181 -26.69 -7.07 -5.16
N SER A 182 -25.62 -7.78 -5.49
CA SER A 182 -25.23 -7.98 -6.90
C SER A 182 -26.12 -8.97 -7.64
N LYS A 183 -26.59 -8.59 -8.84
CA LYS A 183 -27.29 -9.50 -9.77
C LYS A 183 -26.42 -10.66 -10.25
N ARG A 184 -25.09 -10.48 -10.25
CA ARG A 184 -24.12 -11.52 -10.66
C ARG A 184 -24.07 -12.66 -9.65
N PHE A 185 -24.21 -12.35 -8.36
CA PHE A 185 -24.05 -13.30 -7.27
C PHE A 185 -25.37 -13.75 -6.62
N ASN A 186 -26.45 -13.01 -6.82
CA ASN A 186 -27.77 -13.32 -6.31
C ASN A 186 -28.76 -13.65 -7.43
N GLN A 187 -28.99 -14.94 -7.64
CA GLN A 187 -29.94 -15.51 -8.61
C GLN A 187 -31.19 -16.05 -7.91
N ARG A 188 -31.47 -15.62 -6.68
CA ARG A 188 -32.61 -16.11 -5.91
C ARG A 188 -33.92 -15.62 -6.53
N THR A 189 -34.97 -16.42 -6.34
CA THR A 189 -36.35 -16.12 -6.76
C THR A 189 -37.30 -15.91 -5.58
N ASP A 190 -36.78 -15.95 -4.35
CA ASP A 190 -37.53 -15.66 -3.13
C ASP A 190 -37.44 -14.16 -2.76
N GLU A 191 -37.91 -13.81 -1.57
CA GLU A 191 -37.97 -12.42 -1.09
C GLU A 191 -36.60 -11.75 -0.87
N TYR A 192 -35.49 -12.47 -1.09
CA TYR A 192 -34.13 -11.94 -1.02
C TYR A 192 -33.47 -11.80 -2.40
N GLY A 193 -34.18 -12.05 -3.51
CA GLY A 193 -33.65 -11.89 -4.88
C GLY A 193 -34.63 -11.26 -5.87
N GLY A 194 -34.15 -11.04 -7.10
CA GLY A 194 -34.89 -10.36 -8.16
C GLY A 194 -34.83 -8.84 -8.04
N SER A 195 -35.90 -8.21 -7.57
CA SER A 195 -35.99 -6.74 -7.47
C SER A 195 -34.88 -6.16 -6.59
N LEU A 196 -34.54 -4.89 -6.79
CA LEU A 196 -33.56 -4.20 -5.96
C LEU A 196 -33.99 -4.17 -4.48
N GLU A 197 -35.28 -3.96 -4.20
CA GLU A 197 -35.83 -4.02 -2.84
C GLU A 197 -35.56 -5.38 -2.16
N ASN A 198 -35.78 -6.49 -2.87
CA ASN A 198 -35.52 -7.82 -2.34
C ASN A 198 -34.03 -8.08 -2.12
N ARG A 199 -33.19 -7.70 -3.09
CA ARG A 199 -31.73 -7.83 -2.97
C ARG A 199 -31.16 -6.99 -1.83
N ALA A 200 -31.71 -5.80 -1.59
CA ALA A 200 -31.32 -4.92 -0.48
C ALA A 200 -31.85 -5.37 0.89
N ARG A 201 -32.80 -6.31 0.94
CA ARG A 201 -33.46 -6.76 2.17
C ARG A 201 -32.48 -7.26 3.22
N PHE A 202 -31.54 -8.12 2.83
CA PHE A 202 -30.57 -8.69 3.77
C PHE A 202 -29.68 -7.60 4.39
N PHE A 203 -29.17 -6.68 3.56
CA PHE A 203 -28.38 -5.54 4.03
C PHE A 203 -29.17 -4.64 4.98
N LYS A 204 -30.40 -4.29 4.62
CA LYS A 204 -31.32 -3.52 5.47
C LYS A 204 -31.56 -4.18 6.83
N GLU A 205 -31.82 -5.48 6.84
CA GLU A 205 -32.09 -6.25 8.06
C GLU A 205 -30.87 -6.29 8.99
N LEU A 206 -29.65 -6.41 8.46
CA LEU A 206 -28.44 -6.34 9.28
C LEU A 206 -28.25 -4.97 9.94
N ILE A 207 -28.54 -3.88 9.22
CA ILE A 207 -28.44 -2.53 9.78
C ILE A 207 -29.45 -2.35 10.92
N ILE A 208 -30.71 -2.82 10.73
CA ILE A 208 -31.74 -2.78 11.78
C ILE A 208 -31.29 -3.60 12.99
N ASP A 209 -30.87 -4.85 12.78
CA ASP A 209 -30.47 -5.74 13.88
C ASP A 209 -29.29 -5.18 14.68
N ALA A 210 -28.31 -4.57 14.00
CA ALA A 210 -27.17 -3.91 14.64
C ALA A 210 -27.62 -2.68 15.44
N LYS A 211 -28.48 -1.83 14.86
CA LYS A 211 -29.01 -0.62 15.51
C LYS A 211 -29.85 -0.96 16.75
N GLU A 212 -30.67 -2.00 16.69
CA GLU A 212 -31.42 -2.51 17.84
C GLU A 212 -30.51 -3.17 18.90
N ALA A 213 -29.34 -3.67 18.52
CA ALA A 213 -28.42 -4.34 19.45
C ALA A 213 -27.58 -3.35 20.25
N VAL A 214 -27.05 -2.33 19.57
CA VAL A 214 -25.99 -1.47 20.12
C VAL A 214 -26.15 0.02 19.81
N GLY A 215 -27.19 0.43 19.08
CA GLY A 215 -27.42 1.80 18.64
C GLY A 215 -27.68 2.82 19.75
N ASP A 216 -27.88 2.37 20.98
CA ASP A 216 -27.98 3.21 22.18
C ASP A 216 -26.62 3.82 22.60
N ARG A 217 -25.50 3.21 22.20
CA ARG A 217 -24.14 3.66 22.54
C ARG A 217 -23.20 3.75 21.35
N CYS A 218 -23.34 2.85 20.39
CA CYS A 218 -22.50 2.76 19.20
C CYS A 218 -23.24 3.36 18.01
N ALA A 219 -22.53 4.10 17.17
CA ALA A 219 -23.05 4.46 15.85
C ALA A 219 -23.01 3.26 14.90
N ILE A 220 -24.02 3.16 14.03
CA ILE A 220 -24.06 2.16 12.97
C ILE A 220 -23.60 2.80 11.65
N ALA A 221 -22.38 2.51 11.23
CA ALA A 221 -21.88 2.89 9.93
C ALA A 221 -22.23 1.81 8.89
N VAL A 222 -22.36 2.19 7.63
CA VAL A 222 -22.43 1.23 6.52
C VAL A 222 -21.35 1.53 5.52
N ARG A 223 -20.65 0.50 5.05
CA ARG A 223 -19.70 0.66 3.95
C ARG A 223 -20.27 0.09 2.67
N TRP A 224 -20.52 0.97 1.69
CA TRP A 224 -21.34 0.69 0.52
C TRP A 224 -20.59 0.98 -0.78
N MET A 225 -20.55 -0.02 -1.65
CA MET A 225 -20.04 0.12 -3.02
C MET A 225 -21.08 0.81 -3.90
N MET A 226 -20.73 1.99 -4.40
CA MET A 226 -21.60 2.75 -5.30
C MET A 226 -21.64 2.15 -6.71
N ASP A 227 -20.58 1.47 -7.16
CA ASP A 227 -20.44 1.00 -8.54
C ASP A 227 -19.55 -0.25 -8.59
N GLU A 228 -19.90 -1.25 -9.40
CA GLU A 228 -19.05 -2.41 -9.71
C GLU A 228 -18.01 -2.13 -10.81
N MET A 229 -18.13 -1.00 -11.51
CA MET A 229 -17.29 -0.59 -12.63
C MET A 229 -17.23 -1.62 -13.76
N MET A 230 -18.37 -2.28 -14.01
CA MET A 230 -18.56 -3.27 -15.07
C MET A 230 -19.55 -2.83 -16.16
N GLY A 231 -20.02 -1.59 -16.12
CA GLY A 231 -21.08 -1.13 -17.03
C GLY A 231 -22.40 -1.86 -16.78
N GLU A 232 -23.12 -2.17 -17.84
CA GLU A 232 -24.45 -2.82 -17.78
C GLU A 232 -24.43 -4.22 -17.14
N ASP A 233 -23.25 -4.87 -17.06
CA ASP A 233 -23.07 -6.19 -16.46
C ASP A 233 -23.01 -6.16 -14.91
N GLY A 234 -22.90 -4.99 -14.30
CA GLY A 234 -22.77 -4.82 -12.85
C GLY A 234 -23.69 -3.74 -12.26
N LEU A 235 -23.64 -3.57 -10.95
CA LEU A 235 -24.31 -2.47 -10.26
C LEU A 235 -23.68 -1.12 -10.65
N GLN A 236 -24.51 -0.15 -11.03
CA GLN A 236 -24.07 1.18 -11.49
C GLN A 236 -24.50 2.27 -10.51
N CYS A 237 -23.63 3.26 -10.29
CA CYS A 237 -23.85 4.34 -9.30
C CYS A 237 -25.06 5.22 -9.61
N ASP A 238 -25.29 5.52 -10.88
CA ASP A 238 -26.38 6.39 -11.32
C ASP A 238 -27.75 5.70 -11.33
N GLU A 239 -27.77 4.38 -11.06
CA GLU A 239 -28.96 3.53 -10.99
C GLU A 239 -29.09 2.90 -9.60
N GLU A 240 -28.79 1.61 -9.47
CA GLU A 240 -28.97 0.83 -8.25
C GLU A 240 -28.12 1.35 -7.09
N GLY A 241 -26.91 1.88 -7.35
CA GLY A 241 -26.02 2.40 -6.32
C GLY A 241 -26.64 3.52 -5.50
N ILE A 242 -27.18 4.55 -6.16
CA ILE A 242 -27.86 5.67 -5.50
C ILE A 242 -29.27 5.30 -5.01
N GLU A 243 -29.95 4.37 -5.67
CA GLU A 243 -31.28 3.91 -5.24
C GLU A 243 -31.21 3.14 -3.91
N VAL A 244 -30.17 2.32 -3.68
CA VAL A 244 -29.94 1.67 -2.39
C VAL A 244 -29.73 2.70 -1.28
N VAL A 245 -28.92 3.73 -1.52
CA VAL A 245 -28.76 4.83 -0.56
C VAL A 245 -30.10 5.50 -0.30
N SER A 246 -30.90 5.79 -1.34
CA SER A 246 -32.20 6.46 -1.20
C SER A 246 -33.20 5.62 -0.39
N MET A 247 -33.27 4.30 -0.63
CA MET A 247 -34.17 3.39 0.10
C MET A 247 -33.81 3.25 1.59
N LEU A 248 -32.53 3.39 1.92
CA LEU A 248 -32.00 3.19 3.27
C LEU A 248 -31.49 4.48 3.91
N ALA A 249 -31.81 5.64 3.31
CA ALA A 249 -31.10 6.91 3.51
C ALA A 249 -30.83 7.28 4.97
N GLU A 250 -31.84 7.13 5.82
CA GLU A 250 -31.82 7.56 7.22
C GLU A 250 -31.61 6.42 8.22
N LEU A 251 -31.45 5.20 7.72
CA LEU A 251 -31.31 4.02 8.55
C LEU A 251 -29.95 3.93 9.25
N PRO A 252 -28.79 4.00 8.55
CA PRO A 252 -27.50 4.07 9.21
C PRO A 252 -27.26 5.45 9.84
N ASP A 253 -26.25 5.54 10.69
CA ASP A 253 -25.81 6.80 11.28
C ASP A 253 -24.70 7.47 10.46
N LEU A 254 -24.03 6.74 9.57
CA LEU A 254 -23.04 7.23 8.61
C LEU A 254 -22.94 6.33 7.38
N TRP A 255 -22.76 6.96 6.22
CA TRP A 255 -22.47 6.30 4.94
C TRP A 255 -20.98 6.41 4.62
N ASP A 256 -20.29 5.28 4.57
CA ASP A 256 -18.93 5.14 4.04
C ASP A 256 -19.03 4.59 2.62
N VAL A 257 -18.70 5.40 1.61
CA VAL A 257 -18.96 5.08 0.21
C VAL A 257 -17.69 4.96 -0.62
N ASN A 258 -17.66 3.94 -1.46
CA ASN A 258 -16.54 3.65 -2.36
C ASN A 258 -17.01 3.01 -3.67
N VAL A 259 -16.08 2.42 -4.43
CA VAL A 259 -16.34 1.63 -5.64
C VAL A 259 -15.82 0.21 -5.47
N SER A 260 -16.34 -0.72 -6.26
CA SER A 260 -15.88 -2.11 -6.36
C SER A 260 -15.21 -2.37 -7.71
N ASP A 261 -14.32 -3.36 -7.83
CA ASP A 261 -13.75 -4.17 -6.74
C ASP A 261 -12.58 -3.42 -6.06
N TRP A 262 -11.82 -4.10 -5.19
CA TRP A 262 -10.77 -3.46 -4.39
C TRP A 262 -9.66 -2.81 -5.23
N ASP A 263 -9.34 -3.36 -6.41
CA ASP A 263 -8.41 -2.78 -7.38
C ASP A 263 -8.88 -1.41 -7.91
N ASN A 264 -10.20 -1.23 -8.04
CA ASN A 264 -10.80 0.05 -8.39
C ASN A 264 -10.82 1.02 -7.21
N ASP A 265 -11.10 0.56 -5.99
CA ASP A 265 -11.11 1.43 -4.79
C ASP A 265 -9.70 1.96 -4.48
N SER A 266 -8.75 1.03 -4.43
CA SER A 266 -7.36 1.28 -4.09
C SER A 266 -6.46 1.47 -5.32
N ALA A 267 -7.02 1.98 -6.42
CA ALA A 267 -6.28 2.27 -7.65
C ALA A 267 -5.00 3.08 -7.38
N THR A 268 -3.91 2.69 -8.04
CA THR A 268 -2.58 3.31 -7.86
C THR A 268 -2.51 4.70 -8.49
N SER A 269 -1.47 5.46 -8.15
CA SER A 269 -1.22 6.75 -8.80
C SER A 269 -0.93 6.61 -10.30
N ARG A 270 -0.52 5.42 -10.75
CA ARG A 270 -0.26 5.12 -12.16
C ARG A 270 -1.51 5.27 -13.01
N PHE A 271 -2.67 4.89 -12.46
CA PHE A 271 -3.92 4.81 -13.23
C PHE A 271 -4.99 5.81 -12.81
N GLN A 272 -4.93 6.33 -11.58
CA GLN A 272 -5.95 7.25 -11.08
C GLN A 272 -5.36 8.43 -10.27
N PRO A 273 -5.87 9.66 -10.46
CA PRO A 273 -5.46 10.83 -9.67
C PRO A 273 -6.08 10.81 -8.26
N GLU A 274 -5.70 11.79 -7.43
CA GLU A 274 -6.42 12.09 -6.19
C GLU A 274 -7.88 12.48 -6.50
N GLY A 275 -8.83 12.05 -5.66
CA GLY A 275 -10.25 12.37 -5.79
C GLY A 275 -11.01 11.65 -6.92
N PHE A 276 -10.40 10.66 -7.59
CA PHE A 276 -11.00 10.01 -8.78
C PHE A 276 -12.39 9.39 -8.54
N GLN A 277 -12.70 9.00 -7.29
CA GLN A 277 -14.00 8.42 -6.96
C GLN A 277 -15.14 9.44 -6.87
N GLU A 278 -14.85 10.75 -6.87
CA GLU A 278 -15.84 11.82 -6.69
C GLU A 278 -17.06 11.64 -7.61
N ARG A 279 -16.85 11.25 -8.87
CA ARG A 279 -17.94 11.06 -9.84
C ARG A 279 -19.00 10.06 -9.37
N TYR A 280 -18.61 9.05 -8.61
CA TYR A 280 -19.46 7.98 -8.11
C TYR A 280 -20.17 8.33 -6.81
N ILE A 281 -19.60 9.23 -6.00
CA ILE A 281 -20.05 9.50 -4.63
C ILE A 281 -20.73 10.87 -4.45
N GLN A 282 -20.50 11.83 -5.37
CA GLN A 282 -20.98 13.22 -5.24
C GLN A 282 -22.50 13.40 -5.13
N ARG A 283 -23.29 12.38 -5.47
CA ARG A 283 -24.76 12.42 -5.41
C ARG A 283 -25.31 11.93 -4.08
N VAL A 284 -24.52 11.21 -3.27
CA VAL A 284 -24.97 10.55 -2.04
C VAL A 284 -25.56 11.56 -1.05
N LYS A 285 -24.88 12.68 -0.80
CA LYS A 285 -25.37 13.74 0.11
C LYS A 285 -26.67 14.44 -0.34
N ARG A 286 -27.16 14.19 -1.55
CA ARG A 286 -28.45 14.73 -2.01
C ARG A 286 -29.64 13.87 -1.57
N VAL A 287 -29.40 12.63 -1.16
CA VAL A 287 -30.47 11.66 -0.86
C VAL A 287 -30.50 11.20 0.60
N THR A 288 -29.52 11.61 1.42
CA THR A 288 -29.47 11.33 2.86
C THR A 288 -29.08 12.59 3.64
N SER A 289 -29.63 12.72 4.84
CA SER A 289 -29.21 13.72 5.84
C SER A 289 -28.08 13.24 6.75
N LYS A 290 -27.71 11.95 6.66
CA LYS A 290 -26.63 11.35 7.44
C LYS A 290 -25.25 11.76 6.90
N PRO A 291 -24.23 11.87 7.77
CA PRO A 291 -22.87 12.14 7.34
C PRO A 291 -22.37 11.13 6.31
N VAL A 292 -21.66 11.64 5.29
CA VAL A 292 -21.00 10.82 4.27
C VAL A 292 -19.49 10.92 4.39
N VAL A 293 -18.81 9.78 4.49
CA VAL A 293 -17.37 9.65 4.34
C VAL A 293 -17.07 8.92 3.03
N GLY A 294 -16.01 9.32 2.35
CA GLY A 294 -15.55 8.66 1.13
C GLY A 294 -14.05 8.83 0.96
N VAL A 295 -13.48 8.01 0.09
CA VAL A 295 -12.03 7.94 -0.13
C VAL A 295 -11.65 8.46 -1.51
N GLY A 296 -10.42 8.95 -1.63
CA GLY A 296 -9.88 9.45 -2.89
C GLY A 296 -8.37 9.60 -2.89
N ARG A 297 -7.66 8.86 -2.03
CA ARG A 297 -6.23 9.08 -1.76
C ARG A 297 -5.94 10.55 -1.38
N PHE A 298 -6.79 11.15 -0.56
CA PHE A 298 -6.69 12.55 -0.18
C PHE A 298 -5.41 12.84 0.61
N THR A 299 -4.50 13.63 0.04
CA THR A 299 -3.27 14.12 0.68
C THR A 299 -3.23 15.65 0.73
N SER A 300 -3.88 16.32 -0.22
CA SER A 300 -3.94 17.79 -0.28
C SER A 300 -5.01 18.35 0.66
N PRO A 301 -4.65 19.20 1.64
CA PRO A 301 -5.62 19.85 2.52
C PRO A 301 -6.61 20.74 1.74
N ASP A 302 -6.17 21.34 0.63
CA ASP A 302 -7.04 22.16 -0.22
C ASP A 302 -8.09 21.29 -0.94
N THR A 303 -7.70 20.11 -1.43
CA THR A 303 -8.64 19.11 -1.99
C THR A 303 -9.65 18.69 -0.93
N MET A 304 -9.19 18.39 0.29
CA MET A 304 -10.06 18.02 1.42
C MET A 304 -11.10 19.11 1.72
N VAL A 305 -10.68 20.37 1.86
CA VAL A 305 -11.60 21.50 2.06
C VAL A 305 -12.61 21.62 0.93
N SER A 306 -12.17 21.43 -0.32
CA SER A 306 -13.05 21.47 -1.49
C SER A 306 -14.14 20.38 -1.43
N GLN A 307 -13.81 19.16 -1.01
CA GLN A 307 -14.79 18.07 -0.85
C GLN A 307 -15.89 18.43 0.15
N ILE A 308 -15.52 19.05 1.27
CA ILE A 308 -16.48 19.46 2.31
C ILE A 308 -17.30 20.66 1.85
N LYS A 309 -16.66 21.74 1.39
CA LYS A 309 -17.34 22.99 1.03
C LYS A 309 -18.31 22.85 -0.15
N ARG A 310 -18.00 21.96 -1.11
CA ARG A 310 -18.91 21.65 -2.23
C ARG A 310 -20.03 20.69 -1.86
N GLY A 311 -20.04 20.17 -0.63
CA GLY A 311 -21.06 19.23 -0.16
C GLY A 311 -20.94 17.84 -0.78
N VAL A 312 -19.73 17.42 -1.18
CA VAL A 312 -19.47 16.05 -1.67
C VAL A 312 -19.37 15.10 -0.47
N LEU A 313 -18.66 15.51 0.58
CA LEU A 313 -18.42 14.72 1.80
C LEU A 313 -18.73 15.52 3.07
N ASP A 314 -18.94 14.84 4.17
CA ASP A 314 -18.93 15.40 5.54
C ASP A 314 -17.62 15.10 6.27
N MET A 315 -16.98 13.97 5.90
CA MET A 315 -15.73 13.52 6.48
C MET A 315 -14.76 13.06 5.39
N ILE A 316 -13.48 13.29 5.62
CA ILE A 316 -12.38 12.92 4.73
C ILE A 316 -11.93 11.51 5.10
N GLY A 317 -12.34 10.54 4.29
CA GLY A 317 -11.94 9.15 4.42
C GLY A 317 -10.53 8.91 3.87
N ALA A 318 -9.68 8.25 4.65
CA ALA A 318 -8.34 7.90 4.20
C ALA A 318 -7.81 6.59 4.81
N ALA A 319 -7.48 5.65 3.94
CA ALA A 319 -6.63 4.50 4.28
C ALA A 319 -5.15 4.86 4.02
N ARG A 320 -4.71 4.77 2.76
CA ARG A 320 -3.30 4.97 2.33
C ARG A 320 -2.66 6.30 2.78
N PRO A 321 -3.36 7.46 2.76
CA PRO A 321 -2.80 8.70 3.32
C PRO A 321 -2.47 8.60 4.82
N SER A 322 -3.32 7.95 5.62
CA SER A 322 -3.06 7.73 7.07
C SER A 322 -1.89 6.80 7.35
N ILE A 323 -1.53 5.94 6.38
CA ILE A 323 -0.37 5.04 6.46
C ILE A 323 0.91 5.83 6.16
N ALA A 324 0.90 6.66 5.11
CA ALA A 324 2.05 7.48 4.76
C ALA A 324 2.33 8.55 5.83
N ASP A 325 1.27 9.13 6.39
CA ASP A 325 1.39 10.14 7.43
C ASP A 325 0.29 9.99 8.50
N PRO A 326 0.58 9.24 9.58
CA PRO A 326 -0.33 9.13 10.72
C PRO A 326 -0.64 10.50 11.36
N PHE A 327 0.22 11.51 11.17
CA PHE A 327 0.12 12.84 11.77
C PHE A 327 -0.41 13.91 10.79
N LEU A 328 -0.93 13.52 9.62
CA LEU A 328 -1.51 14.44 8.65
C LEU A 328 -2.54 15.40 9.28
N PRO A 329 -3.50 14.95 10.11
CA PRO A 329 -4.45 15.87 10.75
C PRO A 329 -3.76 16.91 11.63
N LYS A 330 -2.86 16.47 12.53
CA LYS A 330 -2.13 17.35 13.45
C LYS A 330 -1.21 18.33 12.72
N LYS A 331 -0.57 17.92 11.63
CA LYS A 331 0.24 18.81 10.78
C LYS A 331 -0.60 19.91 10.16
N ILE A 332 -1.80 19.59 9.66
CA ILE A 332 -2.74 20.61 9.18
C ILE A 332 -3.19 21.51 10.33
N GLU A 333 -3.46 20.94 11.51
CA GLU A 333 -3.87 21.68 12.70
C GLU A 333 -2.84 22.72 13.16
N GLU A 334 -1.56 22.37 13.08
CA GLU A 334 -0.46 23.24 13.53
C GLU A 334 -0.02 24.24 12.43
N GLY A 335 -0.52 24.06 11.20
CA GLY A 335 -0.13 24.82 10.01
C GLY A 335 1.21 24.38 9.42
N ARG A 336 1.62 23.13 9.65
CA ARG A 336 2.84 22.51 9.15
C ARG A 336 2.60 21.71 7.87
N ILE A 337 2.01 22.38 6.86
CA ILE A 337 1.63 21.71 5.59
C ILE A 337 2.85 21.12 4.88
N ASP A 338 3.99 21.80 4.93
CA ASP A 338 5.26 21.35 4.34
C ASP A 338 5.92 20.16 5.09
N ASP A 339 5.29 19.65 6.16
CA ASP A 339 5.71 18.43 6.86
C ASP A 339 4.85 17.21 6.49
N ILE A 340 3.80 17.40 5.67
CA ILE A 340 2.92 16.31 5.27
C ILE A 340 3.70 15.33 4.40
N ARG A 341 3.71 14.07 4.82
CA ARG A 341 4.35 12.97 4.09
C ARG A 341 3.33 12.34 3.14
N GLU A 342 3.21 12.92 1.96
CA GLU A 342 2.18 12.53 1.00
C GLU A 342 2.30 11.09 0.51
N CYS A 343 1.19 10.36 0.51
CA CYS A 343 1.09 9.05 -0.13
C CYS A 343 1.38 9.15 -1.64
N ILE A 344 2.19 8.21 -2.13
CA ILE A 344 2.53 8.12 -3.56
C ILE A 344 1.61 7.16 -4.34
N GLY A 345 0.70 6.45 -3.67
CA GLY A 345 -0.22 5.52 -4.33
C GLY A 345 0.44 4.32 -5.00
N CYS A 346 1.56 3.80 -4.47
CA CYS A 346 2.30 2.65 -5.01
C CYS A 346 1.77 1.27 -4.57
N ASN A 347 0.84 1.23 -3.62
CA ASN A 347 0.26 0.01 -3.05
C ASN A 347 1.24 -1.03 -2.46
N ILE A 348 2.51 -0.66 -2.18
CA ILE A 348 3.41 -1.52 -1.38
C ILE A 348 2.80 -1.88 -0.02
N CYS A 349 1.96 -1.02 0.54
CA CYS A 349 1.22 -1.32 1.77
C CYS A 349 0.26 -2.51 1.63
N ILE A 350 -0.40 -2.65 0.47
CA ILE A 350 -1.34 -3.74 0.20
C ILE A 350 -0.59 -5.08 0.02
N THR A 351 0.65 -5.04 -0.47
CA THR A 351 1.47 -6.27 -0.57
C THR A 351 1.65 -6.98 0.78
N GLY A 352 1.61 -6.24 1.89
CA GLY A 352 1.67 -6.82 3.23
C GLY A 352 0.51 -7.79 3.47
N ASP A 353 -0.70 -7.40 3.10
CA ASP A 353 -1.88 -8.26 3.24
C ASP A 353 -1.76 -9.54 2.40
N TYR A 354 -1.47 -9.40 1.11
CA TYR A 354 -1.31 -10.55 0.21
C TYR A 354 -0.16 -11.49 0.55
N THR A 355 0.86 -10.98 1.24
CA THR A 355 2.00 -11.79 1.68
C THR A 355 1.88 -12.23 3.13
N MET A 356 0.78 -11.90 3.81
CA MET A 356 0.57 -12.17 5.24
C MET A 356 1.72 -11.63 6.10
N THR A 357 2.25 -10.47 5.71
CA THR A 357 3.31 -9.76 6.42
C THR A 357 2.83 -8.38 6.89
N PRO A 358 3.36 -7.91 8.02
CA PRO A 358 3.13 -6.55 8.51
C PRO A 358 3.27 -5.51 7.40
N VAL A 359 2.28 -4.63 7.30
CA VAL A 359 2.24 -3.54 6.32
C VAL A 359 3.54 -2.73 6.31
N ARG A 360 4.01 -2.40 5.11
CA ARG A 360 5.14 -1.51 4.86
C ARG A 360 4.67 -0.29 4.08
N CYS A 361 5.32 0.86 4.25
CA CYS A 361 5.05 2.05 3.46
C CYS A 361 6.32 2.54 2.78
N THR A 362 6.25 2.82 1.48
CA THR A 362 7.39 3.41 0.74
C THR A 362 7.79 4.77 1.30
N GLN A 363 6.82 5.54 1.81
CA GLN A 363 7.10 6.85 2.38
C GLN A 363 7.51 6.77 3.85
N ASN A 364 6.77 5.99 4.64
CA ASN A 364 6.91 5.92 6.09
C ASN A 364 7.59 4.61 6.53
N PRO A 365 8.91 4.62 6.84
CA PRO A 365 9.61 3.42 7.27
C PRO A 365 9.23 2.94 8.67
N THR A 366 8.48 3.72 9.46
CA THR A 366 8.04 3.29 10.80
C THR A 366 6.75 2.49 10.78
N MET A 367 6.06 2.43 9.63
CA MET A 367 4.80 1.71 9.50
C MET A 367 5.02 0.21 9.70
N GLY A 368 4.30 -0.36 10.66
CA GLY A 368 4.43 -1.75 11.12
C GLY A 368 5.59 -2.00 12.08
N GLU A 369 6.34 -0.95 12.42
CA GLU A 369 7.51 -1.00 13.31
C GLU A 369 7.24 -0.29 14.66
N GLU A 370 6.05 0.32 14.82
CA GLU A 370 5.66 1.15 15.97
C GLU A 370 5.78 0.39 17.29
N TRP A 371 5.29 -0.85 17.34
CA TRP A 371 5.41 -1.70 18.51
C TRP A 371 6.75 -2.43 18.55
N ARG A 372 7.05 -3.20 17.49
CA ARG A 372 8.17 -4.14 17.49
C ARG A 372 9.55 -3.51 17.62
N ARG A 373 9.70 -2.25 17.22
CA ARG A 373 10.96 -1.50 17.33
C ARG A 373 10.79 -0.21 18.13
N SER A 374 9.60 0.05 18.66
CA SER A 374 9.28 1.31 19.35
C SER A 374 9.57 2.54 18.46
N TRP A 375 9.32 2.43 17.15
CA TRP A 375 9.58 3.51 16.20
C TRP A 375 8.37 4.45 16.07
N HIS A 376 8.55 5.69 16.50
CA HIS A 376 7.56 6.75 16.32
C HIS A 376 7.82 7.53 15.01
N PRO A 377 6.80 7.83 14.18
CA PRO A 377 6.96 8.48 12.87
C PRO A 377 7.44 9.93 12.95
N GLU A 378 7.21 10.62 14.08
CA GLU A 378 7.57 12.03 14.29
C GLU A 378 8.61 12.23 15.41
N ILE A 379 9.05 11.16 16.09
CA ILE A 379 9.99 11.23 17.21
C ILE A 379 11.11 10.22 16.96
N ILE A 380 12.35 10.72 16.98
CA ILE A 380 13.55 9.90 16.84
C ILE A 380 14.50 10.18 18.02
N PRO A 381 15.13 9.14 18.63
CA PRO A 381 16.07 9.33 19.73
C PRO A 381 17.22 10.26 19.35
N ALA A 382 17.61 11.15 20.27
CA ALA A 382 18.74 12.04 20.06
C ALA A 382 20.06 11.29 19.82
N ALA A 383 21.02 11.98 19.20
CA ALA A 383 22.37 11.49 19.01
C ALA A 383 23.03 11.15 20.36
N LYS A 384 23.77 10.04 20.40
CA LYS A 384 24.48 9.55 21.59
C LYS A 384 25.98 9.86 21.57
N SER A 385 26.48 10.39 20.46
CA SER A 385 27.84 10.83 20.26
C SER A 385 27.85 12.14 19.45
N ALA A 386 29.01 12.79 19.38
CA ALA A 386 29.24 13.97 18.54
C ALA A 386 29.89 13.61 17.19
N GLU A 387 29.85 12.32 16.81
CA GLU A 387 30.46 11.81 15.58
C GLU A 387 29.79 12.42 14.34
N SER A 388 30.60 12.77 13.36
CA SER A 388 30.19 13.25 12.05
C SER A 388 29.94 12.09 11.08
N VAL A 389 28.96 12.24 10.19
CA VAL A 389 28.58 11.20 9.23
C VAL A 389 28.60 11.74 7.81
N LEU A 390 29.42 11.13 6.95
CA LEU A 390 29.40 11.34 5.50
C LEU A 390 28.51 10.28 4.84
N ILE A 391 27.52 10.70 4.06
CA ILE A 391 26.65 9.84 3.26
C ILE A 391 26.96 10.08 1.78
N VAL A 392 27.35 9.02 1.07
CA VAL A 392 27.67 9.08 -0.37
C VAL A 392 26.53 8.46 -1.17
N GLY A 393 25.77 9.29 -1.87
CA GLY A 393 24.60 8.92 -2.68
C GLY A 393 23.29 9.40 -2.04
N ALA A 394 22.59 10.29 -2.72
CA ALA A 394 21.31 10.87 -2.33
C ALA A 394 20.12 10.25 -3.08
N GLY A 395 20.17 8.93 -3.25
CA GLY A 395 19.00 8.11 -3.56
C GLY A 395 18.04 8.00 -2.38
N PRO A 396 16.94 7.22 -2.50
CA PRO A 396 15.94 7.08 -1.43
C PRO A 396 16.53 6.62 -0.08
N ALA A 397 17.57 5.77 -0.10
CA ALA A 397 18.25 5.32 1.11
C ALA A 397 19.07 6.42 1.78
N GLY A 398 19.95 7.10 1.03
CA GLY A 398 20.79 8.16 1.58
C GLY A 398 19.98 9.39 2.02
N LEU A 399 18.94 9.76 1.27
CA LEU A 399 18.03 10.84 1.66
C LEU A 399 17.29 10.52 2.98
N GLU A 400 16.79 9.31 3.15
CA GLU A 400 16.14 8.92 4.42
C GLU A 400 17.14 8.88 5.58
N CYS A 401 18.34 8.33 5.34
CA CYS A 401 19.41 8.29 6.33
C CYS A 401 19.78 9.70 6.80
N ALA A 402 19.98 10.63 5.87
CA ALA A 402 20.31 12.02 6.16
C ALA A 402 19.21 12.74 6.96
N VAL A 403 17.94 12.58 6.56
CA VAL A 403 16.80 13.16 7.29
C VAL A 403 16.72 12.59 8.71
N ALA A 404 16.86 11.27 8.86
CA ALA A 404 16.77 10.62 10.15
C ALA A 404 17.93 11.05 11.07
N LEU A 405 19.19 10.97 10.63
CA LEU A 405 20.36 11.41 11.40
C LEU A 405 20.33 12.90 11.74
N GLY A 406 19.91 13.73 10.79
CA GLY A 406 19.77 15.16 11.03
C GLY A 406 18.73 15.45 12.12
N LYS A 407 17.60 14.73 12.13
CA LYS A 407 16.60 14.81 13.22
C LYS A 407 17.10 14.28 14.56
N ARG A 408 18.06 13.33 14.57
CA ARG A 408 18.74 12.89 15.80
C ARG A 408 19.72 13.93 16.33
N GLY A 409 20.24 14.81 15.47
CA GLY A 409 21.19 15.87 15.83
C GLY A 409 22.65 15.59 15.46
N TYR A 410 22.95 14.55 14.68
CA TYR A 410 24.30 14.30 14.17
C TYR A 410 24.71 15.38 13.16
N GLN A 411 26.01 15.65 13.02
CA GLN A 411 26.53 16.44 11.90
C GLN A 411 26.60 15.54 10.67
N VAL A 412 25.84 15.87 9.64
CA VAL A 412 25.71 15.04 8.45
C VAL A 412 26.18 15.81 7.23
N THR A 413 26.98 15.17 6.39
CA THR A 413 27.25 15.64 5.04
C THR A 413 26.70 14.62 4.05
N LEU A 414 25.83 15.06 3.15
CA LEU A 414 25.24 14.25 2.09
C LEU A 414 25.82 14.68 0.75
N THR A 415 26.42 13.75 0.01
CA THR A 415 26.95 14.01 -1.34
C THR A 415 26.23 13.17 -2.38
N ASP A 416 26.15 13.67 -3.62
CA ASP A 416 25.69 12.89 -4.78
C ASP A 416 26.51 13.28 -6.01
N ALA A 417 26.75 12.30 -6.89
CA ALA A 417 27.46 12.52 -8.16
C ALA A 417 26.59 13.26 -9.19
N ASN A 418 25.27 13.16 -9.09
CA ASN A 418 24.33 13.83 -9.98
C ASN A 418 24.17 15.32 -9.62
N ASP A 419 23.63 16.09 -10.56
CA ASP A 419 23.27 17.49 -10.40
C ASP A 419 21.89 17.71 -9.76
N GLU A 420 21.11 16.64 -9.54
CA GLU A 420 19.86 16.65 -8.80
C GLU A 420 19.74 15.43 -7.86
N PHE A 421 19.33 15.65 -6.61
CA PHE A 421 19.09 14.56 -5.65
C PHE A 421 17.86 13.72 -5.99
N GLY A 422 17.81 12.49 -5.49
CA GLY A 422 16.69 11.56 -5.64
C GLY A 422 17.11 10.17 -6.13
N GLY A 423 18.30 10.05 -6.71
CA GLY A 423 18.79 8.82 -7.33
C GLY A 423 17.74 8.23 -8.28
N ARG A 424 17.56 6.90 -8.25
CA ARG A 424 16.59 6.20 -9.12
C ARG A 424 15.17 6.77 -9.11
N VAL A 425 14.69 7.34 -7.99
CA VAL A 425 13.33 7.89 -7.90
C VAL A 425 13.15 9.07 -8.85
N LEU A 426 14.20 9.87 -9.07
CA LEU A 426 14.17 11.00 -9.98
C LEU A 426 13.83 10.54 -11.40
N PHE A 427 14.59 9.57 -11.90
CA PHE A 427 14.43 8.99 -13.24
C PHE A 427 13.13 8.21 -13.38
N GLU A 428 12.82 7.34 -12.42
CA GLU A 428 11.62 6.52 -12.48
C GLU A 428 10.32 7.33 -12.42
N SER A 429 10.31 8.44 -11.66
CA SER A 429 9.13 9.31 -11.59
C SER A 429 8.84 10.06 -12.91
N ALA A 430 9.80 10.13 -13.84
CA ALA A 430 9.59 10.67 -15.17
C ALA A 430 8.89 9.68 -16.12
N LEU A 431 8.78 8.40 -15.73
CA LEU A 431 8.12 7.37 -16.53
C LEU A 431 6.58 7.51 -16.49
N PRO A 432 5.86 7.03 -17.51
CA PRO A 432 4.42 7.17 -17.62
C PRO A 432 3.66 6.69 -16.37
N GLY A 433 2.84 7.57 -15.81
CA GLY A 433 2.02 7.31 -14.62
C GLY A 433 2.76 7.29 -13.27
N LEU A 434 4.09 7.35 -13.23
CA LEU A 434 4.86 7.23 -11.98
C LEU A 434 5.21 8.57 -11.33
N SER A 435 4.70 9.70 -11.84
CA SER A 435 5.06 11.05 -11.37
C SER A 435 4.82 11.30 -9.88
N ALA A 436 3.78 10.70 -9.28
CA ALA A 436 3.53 10.82 -7.85
C ALA A 436 4.65 10.21 -6.99
N TRP A 437 5.48 9.32 -7.53
CA TRP A 437 6.59 8.71 -6.79
C TRP A 437 7.72 9.71 -6.51
N ARG A 438 7.79 10.83 -7.26
CA ARG A 438 8.73 11.94 -6.99
C ARG A 438 8.61 12.49 -5.57
N ARG A 439 7.41 12.38 -4.97
CA ARG A 439 7.13 12.77 -3.58
C ARG A 439 7.99 12.03 -2.54
N VAL A 440 8.58 10.87 -2.88
CA VAL A 440 9.57 10.20 -2.00
C VAL A 440 10.81 11.09 -1.84
N ARG A 441 11.30 11.65 -2.94
CA ARG A 441 12.40 12.63 -2.93
C ARG A 441 11.94 13.95 -2.33
N ASP A 442 10.84 14.50 -2.82
CA ASP A 442 10.45 15.88 -2.51
C ASP A 442 10.19 16.09 -1.01
N TYR A 443 9.52 15.14 -0.34
CA TYR A 443 9.35 15.16 1.12
C TYR A 443 10.71 15.20 1.84
N ARG A 444 11.66 14.34 1.45
CA ARG A 444 12.98 14.27 2.11
C ARG A 444 13.77 15.56 1.90
N MET A 445 13.75 16.11 0.70
CA MET A 445 14.37 17.41 0.41
C MET A 445 13.76 18.54 1.24
N GLN A 446 12.43 18.61 1.34
CA GLN A 446 11.74 19.60 2.17
C GLN A 446 12.12 19.48 3.65
N GLN A 447 12.32 18.26 4.15
CA GLN A 447 12.77 18.03 5.52
C GLN A 447 14.24 18.41 5.72
N LEU A 448 15.12 18.09 4.77
CA LEU A 448 16.55 18.45 4.82
C LEU A 448 16.76 19.96 4.90
N HIS A 449 15.99 20.76 4.15
CA HIS A 449 16.06 22.22 4.21
C HIS A 449 15.75 22.83 5.58
N LYS A 450 15.13 22.07 6.49
CA LYS A 450 14.80 22.50 7.86
C LYS A 450 15.88 22.13 8.88
N LEU A 451 16.90 21.37 8.47
CA LEU A 451 17.93 20.83 9.35
C LEU A 451 19.25 21.58 9.11
N SER A 452 19.67 22.38 10.10
CA SER A 452 20.91 23.18 10.00
C SER A 452 22.20 22.38 10.19
N ASN A 453 22.08 21.12 10.61
CA ASN A 453 23.17 20.18 10.86
C ASN A 453 23.37 19.17 9.72
N VAL A 454 22.75 19.42 8.56
CA VAL A 454 22.94 18.62 7.34
C VAL A 454 23.45 19.51 6.23
N GLU A 455 24.67 19.25 5.76
CA GLU A 455 25.25 19.88 4.58
C GLU A 455 25.03 18.99 3.34
N THR A 456 24.81 19.60 2.18
CA THR A 456 24.47 18.87 0.95
C THR A 456 25.34 19.33 -0.22
N TYR A 457 25.95 18.39 -0.93
CA TYR A 457 26.83 18.66 -2.07
C TYR A 457 26.41 17.83 -3.30
N LEU A 458 26.03 18.52 -4.37
CA LEU A 458 25.71 17.93 -5.67
C LEU A 458 26.95 17.88 -6.57
N SER A 459 26.87 17.13 -7.67
CA SER A 459 27.95 17.02 -8.65
C SER A 459 29.30 16.67 -8.02
N SER A 460 29.26 15.83 -6.99
CA SER A 460 30.38 15.49 -6.11
C SER A 460 30.56 13.98 -6.13
N GLU A 461 31.17 13.47 -7.20
CA GLU A 461 31.56 12.06 -7.29
C GLU A 461 32.70 11.78 -6.30
N MET A 462 32.46 10.88 -5.35
CA MET A 462 33.43 10.56 -4.30
C MET A 462 34.23 9.31 -4.66
N ASN A 463 35.54 9.38 -4.49
CA ASN A 463 36.43 8.21 -4.47
C ASN A 463 37.04 8.01 -3.06
N LEU A 464 37.86 6.95 -2.91
CA LEU A 464 38.52 6.62 -1.64
C LEU A 464 39.35 7.78 -1.07
N ASP A 465 40.14 8.46 -1.91
CA ASP A 465 41.02 9.54 -1.46
C ASP A 465 40.20 10.76 -1.01
N ASN A 466 39.08 11.06 -1.67
CA ASN A 466 38.17 12.11 -1.22
C ASN A 466 37.55 11.79 0.15
N ILE A 467 37.18 10.53 0.41
CA ILE A 467 36.65 10.10 1.72
C ILE A 467 37.70 10.26 2.82
N ILE A 468 38.94 9.85 2.54
CA ILE A 468 40.08 9.98 3.48
C ILE A 468 40.35 11.46 3.77
N GLU A 469 40.36 12.31 2.74
CA GLU A 469 40.61 13.75 2.88
C GLU A 469 39.48 14.47 3.64
N PHE A 470 38.23 14.05 3.42
CA PHE A 470 37.07 14.62 4.11
C PHE A 470 37.12 14.38 5.62
N GLY A 471 37.55 13.18 6.06
CA GLY A 471 37.81 12.88 7.47
C GLY A 471 36.59 12.83 8.38
N ALA A 472 35.44 12.36 7.88
CA ALA A 472 34.26 12.10 8.73
C ALA A 472 34.50 10.91 9.66
N ASP A 473 33.92 10.94 10.86
CA ASP A 473 34.03 9.82 11.81
C ASP A 473 33.36 8.56 11.26
N ARG A 474 32.29 8.69 10.46
CA ARG A 474 31.58 7.56 9.86
C ARG A 474 31.22 7.83 8.42
N VAL A 475 31.27 6.78 7.60
CA VAL A 475 30.95 6.84 6.17
C VAL A 475 29.85 5.84 5.84
N VAL A 476 28.83 6.29 5.11
CA VAL A 476 27.70 5.47 4.67
C VAL A 476 27.59 5.54 3.15
N ILE A 477 27.82 4.41 2.49
CA ILE A 477 27.77 4.26 1.04
C ILE A 477 26.34 3.89 0.61
N ALA A 478 25.68 4.77 -0.11
CA ALA A 478 24.30 4.67 -0.58
C ALA A 478 24.20 4.85 -2.12
N THR A 479 25.22 4.38 -2.84
CA THR A 479 25.48 4.55 -4.28
C THR A 479 24.53 3.78 -5.22
N GLY A 480 23.50 3.15 -4.68
CA GLY A 480 22.44 2.52 -5.45
C GLY A 480 22.86 1.28 -6.24
N ALA A 481 22.21 1.06 -7.37
CA ALA A 481 22.40 -0.08 -8.26
C ALA A 481 22.07 0.32 -9.70
N LYS A 482 22.52 -0.48 -10.68
CA LYS A 482 22.24 -0.31 -12.11
C LYS A 482 21.58 -1.56 -12.70
N TRP A 483 20.77 -1.41 -13.73
CA TRP A 483 20.24 -2.54 -14.49
C TRP A 483 21.34 -3.25 -15.27
N ARG A 484 21.26 -4.59 -15.32
CA ARG A 484 22.19 -5.39 -16.10
C ARG A 484 21.70 -5.53 -17.55
N THR A 485 22.64 -5.50 -18.49
CA THR A 485 22.39 -5.78 -19.91
C THR A 485 22.73 -7.21 -20.30
N ASP A 486 23.40 -7.96 -19.43
CA ASP A 486 23.93 -9.30 -19.74
C ASP A 486 22.89 -10.43 -19.64
N GLY A 487 21.66 -10.11 -19.23
CA GLY A 487 20.56 -11.07 -19.09
C GLY A 487 20.64 -11.98 -17.88
N PHE A 488 21.56 -11.75 -16.94
CA PHE A 488 21.51 -12.38 -15.62
C PHE A 488 20.24 -11.93 -14.88
N GLY A 489 19.50 -12.88 -14.32
CA GLY A 489 18.19 -12.67 -13.72
C GLY A 489 17.78 -13.80 -12.78
N ARG A 490 16.46 -14.02 -12.69
CA ARG A 490 15.83 -15.06 -11.87
C ARG A 490 15.83 -16.41 -12.57
N GLU A 491 15.58 -16.42 -13.87
CA GLU A 491 15.55 -17.67 -14.65
C GLU A 491 16.96 -18.06 -15.10
N ARG A 492 17.79 -17.07 -15.48
CA ARG A 492 19.18 -17.29 -15.88
C ARG A 492 20.20 -16.72 -14.89
N TYR A 493 21.03 -17.60 -14.35
CA TYR A 493 22.11 -17.25 -13.42
C TYR A 493 23.49 -17.06 -14.09
N ILE A 494 23.52 -16.98 -15.42
CA ILE A 494 24.73 -16.71 -16.22
C ILE A 494 24.39 -15.71 -17.34
N PRO A 495 25.37 -14.94 -17.84
CA PRO A 495 25.16 -14.06 -18.99
C PRO A 495 24.59 -14.81 -20.21
N VAL A 496 23.67 -14.17 -20.91
CA VAL A 496 23.13 -14.63 -22.19
C VAL A 496 24.19 -14.44 -23.28
N THR A 497 24.42 -15.46 -24.09
CA THR A 497 25.31 -15.36 -25.26
C THR A 497 24.82 -14.27 -26.21
N GLY A 498 25.72 -13.37 -26.61
CA GLY A 498 25.43 -12.25 -27.51
C GLY A 498 24.80 -11.01 -26.83
N SER A 499 24.78 -10.96 -25.49
CA SER A 499 24.27 -9.82 -24.72
C SER A 499 25.14 -8.56 -24.76
N ASP A 500 26.33 -8.63 -25.34
CA ASP A 500 27.27 -7.53 -25.56
C ASP A 500 27.03 -6.77 -26.88
N GLN A 501 26.02 -7.16 -27.65
CA GLN A 501 25.66 -6.50 -28.90
C GLN A 501 25.16 -5.06 -28.69
N SER A 502 25.50 -4.18 -29.63
CA SER A 502 25.23 -2.73 -29.55
C SER A 502 23.76 -2.32 -29.53
N TRP A 503 22.83 -3.25 -29.75
CA TRP A 503 21.38 -3.02 -29.74
C TRP A 503 20.67 -3.67 -28.54
N VAL A 504 21.45 -4.18 -27.58
CA VAL A 504 21.00 -4.65 -26.26
C VAL A 504 21.11 -3.48 -25.28
N TYR A 505 20.00 -3.13 -24.64
CA TYR A 505 19.93 -2.00 -23.73
C TYR A 505 19.25 -2.39 -22.41
N SER A 506 19.34 -1.49 -21.44
CA SER A 506 18.70 -1.58 -20.13
C SER A 506 17.65 -0.47 -19.95
N PRO A 507 16.81 -0.55 -18.91
CA PRO A 507 15.97 0.58 -18.50
C PRO A 507 16.75 1.87 -18.23
N ASP A 508 17.99 1.78 -17.74
CA ASP A 508 18.82 2.95 -17.47
C ASP A 508 19.16 3.71 -18.77
N ASP A 509 19.45 3.01 -19.86
CA ASP A 509 19.70 3.63 -21.17
C ASP A 509 18.49 4.42 -21.67
N VAL A 510 17.29 3.85 -21.51
CA VAL A 510 16.01 4.48 -21.89
C VAL A 510 15.75 5.72 -21.04
N MET A 511 15.94 5.62 -19.72
CA MET A 511 15.81 6.77 -18.81
C MET A 511 16.85 7.86 -19.08
N ASN A 512 18.02 7.50 -19.62
CA ASN A 512 19.09 8.42 -20.05
C ASN A 512 18.93 8.93 -21.50
N GLY A 513 17.78 8.68 -22.13
CA GLY A 513 17.38 9.34 -23.38
C GLY A 513 17.52 8.50 -24.65
N LEU A 514 17.89 7.21 -24.54
CA LEU A 514 17.83 6.28 -25.66
C LEU A 514 16.43 6.29 -26.28
N LYS A 515 16.37 6.34 -27.62
CA LYS A 515 15.11 6.25 -28.37
C LYS A 515 14.85 4.80 -28.77
N LEU A 516 13.62 4.38 -28.53
CA LEU A 516 13.11 3.07 -28.90
C LEU A 516 12.30 3.19 -30.19
N GLN A 517 12.67 2.45 -31.22
CA GLN A 517 12.06 2.54 -32.55
C GLN A 517 12.11 1.19 -33.27
N GLY A 518 11.24 1.01 -34.26
CA GLY A 518 11.15 -0.26 -35.00
C GLY A 518 10.56 -1.37 -34.13
N GLN A 519 11.09 -2.58 -34.28
CA GLN A 519 10.68 -3.76 -33.52
C GLN A 519 11.48 -3.87 -32.22
N VAL A 520 10.81 -3.70 -31.09
CA VAL A 520 11.43 -3.70 -29.76
C VAL A 520 10.95 -4.91 -28.98
N VAL A 521 11.92 -5.72 -28.54
CA VAL A 521 11.67 -6.80 -27.58
C VAL A 521 11.98 -6.31 -26.18
N ILE A 522 11.10 -6.60 -25.22
CA ILE A 522 11.35 -6.36 -23.79
C ILE A 522 11.39 -7.71 -23.13
N TYR A 523 12.53 -8.07 -22.54
CA TYR A 523 12.65 -9.29 -21.77
C TYR A 523 12.50 -8.96 -20.28
N ASP A 524 11.37 -9.35 -19.70
CA ASP A 524 10.99 -9.08 -18.30
C ASP A 524 11.22 -10.32 -17.42
N ASP A 525 12.36 -10.35 -16.75
CA ASP A 525 12.74 -11.32 -15.71
C ASP A 525 12.81 -10.68 -14.30
N ASP A 526 12.37 -9.41 -14.17
CA ASP A 526 12.21 -8.70 -12.90
C ASP A 526 10.82 -8.97 -12.28
N HIS A 527 9.80 -9.02 -13.14
CA HIS A 527 8.39 -9.32 -12.87
C HIS A 527 7.62 -8.31 -12.02
N PHE A 528 8.16 -7.10 -11.80
CA PHE A 528 7.42 -6.03 -11.13
C PHE A 528 6.88 -5.01 -12.14
N TYR A 529 7.10 -3.71 -11.97
CA TYR A 529 6.52 -2.69 -12.85
C TYR A 529 7.40 -2.35 -14.06
N MET A 530 8.72 -2.55 -13.98
CA MET A 530 9.63 -1.97 -14.97
C MET A 530 9.40 -2.51 -16.38
N GLY A 531 9.13 -3.82 -16.54
CA GLY A 531 8.84 -4.43 -17.85
C GLY A 531 7.63 -3.80 -18.53
N SER A 532 6.50 -3.70 -17.82
CA SER A 532 5.28 -3.07 -18.37
C SER A 532 5.41 -1.57 -18.59
N VAL A 533 6.20 -0.87 -17.79
CA VAL A 533 6.48 0.57 -17.99
C VAL A 533 7.37 0.77 -19.22
N MET A 534 8.42 -0.04 -19.41
CA MET A 534 9.24 0.03 -20.61
C MET A 534 8.44 -0.28 -21.87
N ALA A 535 7.47 -1.21 -21.79
CA ALA A 535 6.55 -1.51 -22.89
C ALA A 535 5.70 -0.29 -23.27
N GLU A 536 5.13 0.38 -22.28
CA GLU A 536 4.38 1.62 -22.47
C GLU A 536 5.25 2.74 -23.05
N VAL A 537 6.48 2.92 -22.55
CA VAL A 537 7.44 3.91 -23.07
C VAL A 537 7.75 3.65 -24.54
N ALA A 538 8.12 2.41 -24.89
CA ALA A 538 8.43 2.02 -26.26
C ALA A 538 7.23 2.24 -27.20
N SER A 539 6.03 1.82 -26.80
CA SER A 539 4.80 2.05 -27.57
C SER A 539 4.50 3.54 -27.75
N ASN A 540 4.69 4.36 -26.72
CA ASN A 540 4.49 5.82 -26.81
C ASN A 540 5.51 6.51 -27.72
N MET A 541 6.70 5.92 -27.91
CA MET A 541 7.69 6.36 -28.91
C MET A 541 7.37 5.88 -30.33
N GLY A 542 6.34 5.04 -30.51
CA GLY A 542 5.91 4.52 -31.81
C GLY A 542 6.57 3.20 -32.22
N ALA A 543 7.24 2.49 -31.29
CA ALA A 543 7.79 1.17 -31.55
C ALA A 543 6.72 0.07 -31.60
N GLU A 544 6.98 -0.98 -32.38
CA GLU A 544 6.24 -2.24 -32.33
C GLU A 544 6.83 -3.10 -31.21
N VAL A 545 6.05 -3.34 -30.15
CA VAL A 545 6.57 -3.92 -28.91
C VAL A 545 6.12 -5.36 -28.73
N THR A 546 7.07 -6.25 -28.47
CA THR A 546 6.81 -7.57 -27.90
C THR A 546 7.44 -7.67 -26.51
N ILE A 547 6.63 -7.93 -25.48
CA ILE A 547 7.13 -8.26 -24.14
C ILE A 547 7.17 -9.77 -23.96
N VAL A 548 8.32 -10.28 -23.54
CA VAL A 548 8.60 -11.70 -23.30
C VAL A 548 8.98 -11.88 -21.84
N THR A 549 8.39 -12.85 -21.15
CA THR A 549 8.70 -13.16 -19.76
C THR A 549 8.63 -14.66 -19.49
N PRO A 550 9.46 -15.22 -18.58
CA PRO A 550 9.31 -16.60 -18.12
C PRO A 550 8.16 -16.74 -17.11
N ALA A 551 7.67 -15.64 -16.52
CA ALA A 551 6.52 -15.64 -15.62
C ALA A 551 5.22 -16.08 -16.34
N PRO A 552 4.21 -16.56 -15.60
CA PRO A 552 2.90 -16.92 -16.17
C PRO A 552 2.13 -15.72 -16.74
N ASP A 553 2.44 -14.51 -16.28
CA ASP A 553 1.90 -13.25 -16.78
C ASP A 553 2.91 -12.10 -16.61
N VAL A 554 2.80 -11.07 -17.45
CA VAL A 554 3.64 -9.86 -17.41
C VAL A 554 3.42 -9.14 -16.09
N SER A 555 4.49 -8.58 -15.50
CA SER A 555 4.39 -7.82 -14.25
C SER A 555 3.74 -8.62 -13.10
N HIS A 556 4.02 -9.93 -13.01
CA HIS A 556 3.34 -10.85 -12.08
C HIS A 556 3.27 -10.36 -10.62
N TRP A 557 4.31 -9.71 -10.09
CA TRP A 557 4.29 -9.21 -8.71
C TRP A 557 3.19 -8.14 -8.45
N THR A 558 2.68 -7.51 -9.51
CA THR A 558 1.63 -6.49 -9.43
C THR A 558 0.23 -7.03 -9.12
N HIS A 559 0.04 -8.36 -9.09
CA HIS A 559 -1.12 -8.97 -8.43
C HIS A 559 -1.21 -8.50 -6.97
N TYR A 560 -0.08 -8.28 -6.30
CA TYR A 560 -0.02 -7.82 -4.91
C TYR A 560 -0.10 -6.31 -4.74
N THR A 561 0.02 -5.53 -5.83
CA THR A 561 -0.20 -4.07 -5.82
C THR A 561 -1.58 -3.69 -6.37
N LEU A 562 -2.40 -4.67 -6.77
CA LEU A 562 -3.69 -4.50 -7.43
C LEU A 562 -3.62 -3.78 -8.79
N GLU A 563 -2.45 -3.78 -9.44
CA GLU A 563 -2.30 -3.09 -10.74
C GLU A 563 -2.49 -4.03 -11.94
N GLN A 564 -2.50 -5.34 -11.71
CA GLN A 564 -2.32 -6.28 -12.82
C GLN A 564 -3.42 -6.21 -13.87
N ARG A 565 -4.68 -6.04 -13.45
CA ARG A 565 -5.80 -5.86 -14.39
C ARG A 565 -5.62 -4.61 -15.25
N ALA A 566 -5.24 -3.49 -14.63
CA ALA A 566 -5.04 -2.22 -15.31
C ALA A 566 -3.84 -2.27 -16.27
N ILE A 567 -2.76 -2.95 -15.88
CA ILE A 567 -1.58 -3.19 -16.74
C ILE A 567 -1.98 -4.00 -17.97
N GLN A 568 -2.69 -5.11 -17.80
CA GLN A 568 -3.13 -5.95 -18.92
C GLN A 568 -4.04 -5.17 -19.89
N GLN A 569 -4.99 -4.40 -19.37
CA GLN A 569 -5.85 -3.54 -20.18
C GLN A 569 -5.06 -2.48 -20.95
N LEU A 570 -4.07 -1.85 -20.31
CA LEU A 570 -3.21 -0.87 -20.93
C LEU A 570 -2.37 -1.48 -22.06
N LEU A 571 -1.67 -2.59 -21.80
CA LEU A 571 -0.82 -3.26 -22.80
C LEU A 571 -1.65 -3.73 -24.00
N ALA A 572 -2.85 -4.27 -23.75
CA ALA A 572 -3.80 -4.63 -24.82
C ALA A 572 -4.23 -3.41 -25.65
N LYS A 573 -4.54 -2.28 -24.99
CA LYS A 573 -4.92 -1.03 -25.66
C LYS A 573 -3.77 -0.48 -26.52
N LEU A 574 -2.53 -0.64 -26.09
CA LEU A 574 -1.34 -0.22 -26.82
C LEU A 574 -0.94 -1.19 -27.94
N GLY A 575 -1.59 -2.36 -28.05
CA GLY A 575 -1.27 -3.36 -29.06
C GLY A 575 0.05 -4.10 -28.79
N VAL A 576 0.53 -4.13 -27.54
CA VAL A 576 1.75 -4.83 -27.16
C VAL A 576 1.54 -6.34 -27.31
N ALA A 577 2.42 -7.01 -28.04
CA ALA A 577 2.41 -8.46 -28.14
C ALA A 577 2.99 -9.08 -26.86
N ILE A 578 2.21 -9.94 -26.19
CA ILE A 578 2.62 -10.59 -24.94
C ILE A 578 3.03 -12.04 -25.22
N ARG A 579 4.19 -12.45 -24.69
CA ARG A 579 4.71 -13.83 -24.68
C ARG A 579 5.11 -14.21 -23.26
N VAL A 580 4.37 -15.13 -22.66
CA VAL A 580 4.60 -15.61 -21.29
C VAL A 580 5.16 -17.03 -21.31
N GLN A 581 5.87 -17.43 -20.26
CA GLN A 581 6.49 -18.76 -20.14
C GLN A 581 7.55 -19.04 -21.21
N TRP A 582 8.33 -18.01 -21.56
CA TRP A 582 9.46 -18.09 -22.47
C TRP A 582 10.71 -17.53 -21.82
N GLU A 583 11.79 -18.30 -21.87
CA GLU A 583 13.10 -17.95 -21.34
C GLU A 583 14.05 -17.61 -22.49
N ILE A 584 14.76 -16.48 -22.39
CA ILE A 584 15.76 -16.07 -23.39
C ILE A 584 16.92 -17.07 -23.43
N GLN A 585 17.43 -17.42 -24.61
CA GLN A 585 18.56 -18.37 -24.75
C GLN A 585 19.80 -17.72 -25.34
N GLU A 586 19.63 -17.04 -26.47
CA GLU A 586 20.74 -16.44 -27.24
C GLU A 586 20.23 -15.22 -28.01
N ILE A 587 21.08 -14.20 -28.06
CA ILE A 587 20.90 -12.99 -28.86
C ILE A 587 21.81 -13.14 -30.09
N GLY A 588 21.22 -13.42 -31.25
CA GLY A 588 21.91 -13.54 -32.56
C GLY A 588 22.00 -12.19 -33.26
N ASP A 589 22.22 -12.12 -34.57
CA ASP A 589 22.19 -10.82 -35.30
C ASP A 589 20.74 -10.38 -35.52
N HIS A 590 20.33 -9.24 -34.94
CA HIS A 590 18.97 -8.68 -34.96
C HIS A 590 17.84 -9.70 -34.74
N SER A 591 18.12 -10.68 -33.88
CA SER A 591 17.21 -11.76 -33.54
C SER A 591 17.50 -12.32 -32.16
N VAL A 592 16.45 -12.77 -31.47
CA VAL A 592 16.54 -13.31 -30.12
C VAL A 592 15.79 -14.62 -30.06
N SER A 593 16.45 -15.65 -29.55
CA SER A 593 15.88 -16.98 -29.37
C SER A 593 15.41 -17.18 -27.94
N PHE A 594 14.28 -17.87 -27.81
CA PHE A 594 13.66 -18.21 -26.55
C PHE A 594 13.26 -19.69 -26.54
N ASP A 595 13.40 -20.34 -25.39
CA ASP A 595 12.87 -21.69 -25.18
C ASP A 595 11.63 -21.60 -24.28
N CYS A 596 10.67 -22.47 -24.54
CA CYS A 596 9.47 -22.58 -23.71
C CYS A 596 9.85 -23.18 -22.36
N CYS A 597 9.48 -22.53 -21.24
CA CYS A 597 9.85 -22.97 -19.88
C CYS A 597 9.40 -24.40 -19.52
N TYR A 598 8.49 -24.99 -20.31
CA TYR A 598 7.89 -26.30 -20.06
C TYR A 598 8.07 -27.34 -21.19
N SER A 599 8.65 -26.97 -22.34
CA SER A 599 8.73 -27.89 -23.49
C SER A 599 9.94 -27.60 -24.38
N GLU A 600 10.30 -28.54 -25.24
CA GLU A 600 11.39 -28.40 -26.22
C GLU A 600 11.10 -27.39 -27.36
N ARG A 601 9.97 -26.67 -27.31
CA ARG A 601 9.63 -25.66 -28.32
C ARG A 601 10.54 -24.45 -28.19
N ARG A 602 10.96 -23.94 -29.35
CA ARG A 602 11.74 -22.71 -29.49
C ARG A 602 10.95 -21.64 -30.23
N MET A 603 11.18 -20.39 -29.87
CA MET A 603 10.67 -19.20 -30.53
C MET A 603 11.85 -18.33 -30.94
N LEU A 604 11.84 -17.85 -32.17
CA LEU A 604 12.80 -16.87 -32.67
C LEU A 604 12.04 -15.60 -33.01
N LEU A 605 12.46 -14.48 -32.44
CA LEU A 605 11.90 -13.15 -32.75
C LEU A 605 12.97 -12.31 -33.43
N SER A 606 12.64 -11.67 -34.55
CA SER A 606 13.44 -10.59 -35.12
C SER A 606 13.16 -9.29 -34.36
N CYS A 607 14.18 -8.48 -34.12
CA CYS A 607 14.02 -7.18 -33.48
C CYS A 607 15.18 -6.23 -33.82
N ASP A 608 14.87 -4.94 -33.82
CA ASP A 608 15.85 -3.86 -33.98
C ASP A 608 16.56 -3.57 -32.65
N GLN A 609 15.86 -3.71 -31.52
CA GLN A 609 16.38 -3.44 -30.18
C GLN A 609 15.79 -4.43 -29.16
N ILE A 610 16.57 -4.78 -28.14
CA ILE A 610 16.08 -5.52 -26.96
C ILE A 610 16.38 -4.75 -25.68
N ILE A 611 15.38 -4.66 -24.79
CA ILE A 611 15.52 -4.10 -23.45
C ILE A 611 15.54 -5.24 -22.43
N MET A 612 16.66 -5.35 -21.71
CA MET A 612 16.89 -6.34 -20.68
C MET A 612 16.38 -5.81 -19.34
N VAL A 613 15.22 -6.30 -18.91
CA VAL A 613 14.62 -5.99 -17.62
C VAL A 613 14.73 -7.23 -16.74
N THR A 614 15.96 -7.59 -16.35
CA THR A 614 16.23 -8.86 -15.67
C THR A 614 16.55 -8.68 -14.19
N SER A 615 17.70 -8.09 -13.88
CA SER A 615 18.12 -7.82 -12.52
C SER A 615 18.99 -6.57 -12.45
N ARG A 616 19.30 -6.16 -11.22
CA ARG A 616 20.16 -5.02 -10.94
C ARG A 616 21.43 -5.46 -10.24
N GLN A 617 22.53 -4.80 -10.56
CA GLN A 617 23.82 -4.97 -9.93
C GLN A 617 24.03 -3.83 -8.92
N PRO A 618 24.37 -4.12 -7.65
CA PRO A 618 24.76 -3.09 -6.70
C PRO A 618 25.98 -2.29 -7.21
N ASN A 619 25.98 -0.98 -7.00
CA ASN A 619 27.14 -0.13 -7.29
C ASN A 619 28.03 -0.06 -6.03
N ASP A 620 28.68 -1.16 -5.66
CA ASP A 620 29.43 -1.29 -4.40
C ASP A 620 30.95 -1.14 -4.52
N GLU A 621 31.47 -0.79 -5.70
CA GLU A 621 32.91 -0.65 -5.97
C GLU A 621 33.61 0.32 -4.99
N LEU A 622 33.00 1.48 -4.71
CA LEU A 622 33.54 2.43 -3.72
C LEU A 622 33.59 1.85 -2.31
N TYR A 623 32.56 1.08 -1.92
CA TYR A 623 32.53 0.40 -0.62
C TYR A 623 33.63 -0.65 -0.53
N GLN A 624 33.80 -1.49 -1.55
CA GLN A 624 34.89 -2.49 -1.59
C GLN A 624 36.26 -1.81 -1.51
N SER A 625 36.46 -0.72 -2.25
CA SER A 625 37.70 0.06 -2.20
C SER A 625 37.99 0.59 -0.79
N CYS A 626 36.97 1.04 -0.05
CA CYS A 626 37.11 1.44 1.35
C CYS A 626 37.48 0.26 2.25
N VAL A 627 36.78 -0.88 2.12
CA VAL A 627 37.04 -2.09 2.93
C VAL A 627 38.46 -2.61 2.71
N ASP A 628 38.94 -2.63 1.47
CA ASP A 628 40.30 -3.05 1.13
C ASP A 628 41.37 -2.08 1.66
N ASN A 629 40.99 -0.89 2.11
CA ASN A 629 41.87 0.18 2.58
C ASN A 629 41.51 0.69 3.99
N MET A 630 40.87 -0.12 4.83
CA MET A 630 40.41 0.30 6.17
C MET A 630 41.52 0.86 7.06
N ASP A 631 42.76 0.36 6.96
CA ASP A 631 43.89 0.89 7.75
C ASP A 631 44.19 2.37 7.42
N ARG A 632 44.07 2.75 6.14
CA ARG A 632 44.25 4.14 5.69
C ARG A 632 43.12 5.02 6.22
N LEU A 633 41.89 4.52 6.20
CA LEU A 633 40.71 5.21 6.70
C LEU A 633 40.75 5.39 8.22
N HIS A 634 41.10 4.36 8.97
CA HIS A 634 41.32 4.43 10.42
C HIS A 634 42.43 5.42 10.78
N SER A 635 43.53 5.45 10.00
CA SER A 635 44.62 6.41 10.20
C SER A 635 44.18 7.87 9.95
N ALA A 636 43.12 8.07 9.15
CA ALA A 636 42.50 9.36 8.89
C ALA A 636 41.35 9.69 9.85
N GLY A 637 41.06 8.83 10.84
CA GLY A 637 40.02 9.05 11.85
C GLY A 637 38.63 8.51 11.51
N VAL A 638 38.45 7.86 10.35
CA VAL A 638 37.20 7.18 10.00
C VAL A 638 37.05 5.94 10.88
N LEU A 639 35.94 5.79 11.59
CA LEU A 639 35.66 4.68 12.51
C LEU A 639 34.97 3.51 11.82
N THR A 640 33.98 3.80 10.96
CA THR A 640 33.23 2.77 10.22
C THR A 640 32.94 3.21 8.80
N VAL A 641 32.89 2.23 7.90
CA VAL A 641 32.35 2.36 6.55
C VAL A 641 31.26 1.31 6.37
N ASP A 642 30.03 1.78 6.20
CA ASP A 642 28.86 0.93 6.03
C ASP A 642 28.24 1.16 4.64
N ARG A 643 27.36 0.25 4.22
CA ARG A 643 26.56 0.43 3.00
C ARG A 643 25.08 0.19 3.26
N ILE A 644 24.22 0.92 2.55
CA ILE A 644 22.75 0.87 2.70
C ILE A 644 22.01 0.86 1.35
N GLY A 645 20.75 0.44 1.39
CA GLY A 645 19.84 0.46 0.25
C GLY A 645 20.25 -0.48 -0.89
N ASP A 646 19.98 -0.05 -2.12
CA ASP A 646 20.23 -0.84 -3.34
C ASP A 646 21.74 -1.17 -3.53
N CYS A 647 22.66 -0.43 -2.89
CA CYS A 647 24.11 -0.72 -2.86
C CYS A 647 24.45 -1.99 -2.05
N VAL A 648 23.58 -2.38 -1.11
CA VAL A 648 23.71 -3.66 -0.40
C VAL A 648 23.06 -4.76 -1.24
N ALA A 649 21.78 -4.55 -1.56
CA ALA A 649 20.95 -5.52 -2.25
C ALA A 649 19.80 -4.76 -2.94
N PRO A 650 19.70 -4.82 -4.27
CA PRO A 650 18.65 -4.16 -5.01
C PRO A 650 17.24 -4.62 -4.58
N GLY A 651 16.37 -3.68 -4.24
CA GLY A 651 15.01 -3.96 -3.77
C GLY A 651 13.98 -2.91 -4.21
N THR A 652 12.83 -2.90 -3.54
CA THR A 652 11.82 -1.85 -3.73
C THR A 652 12.32 -0.52 -3.17
N ILE A 653 11.76 0.60 -3.62
CA ILE A 653 12.05 1.92 -3.04
C ILE A 653 11.75 1.92 -1.53
N ALA A 654 10.71 1.19 -1.08
CA ALA A 654 10.40 1.03 0.34
C ALA A 654 11.53 0.36 1.12
N ALA A 655 12.18 -0.65 0.56
CA ALA A 655 13.33 -1.32 1.18
C ALA A 655 14.55 -0.38 1.27
N ALA A 656 14.80 0.44 0.23
CA ALA A 656 15.87 1.43 0.25
C ALA A 656 15.64 2.50 1.34
N VAL A 657 14.42 3.06 1.41
CA VAL A 657 14.02 4.00 2.47
C VAL A 657 14.18 3.35 3.85
N TYR A 658 13.66 2.14 4.03
CA TYR A 658 13.77 1.41 5.30
C TYR A 658 15.23 1.19 5.71
N SER A 659 16.10 0.79 4.78
CA SER A 659 17.52 0.57 5.05
C SER A 659 18.23 1.83 5.55
N GLY A 660 17.94 2.99 4.95
CA GLY A 660 18.46 4.27 5.43
C GLY A 660 17.94 4.66 6.81
N HIS A 661 16.64 4.47 7.06
CA HIS A 661 16.05 4.76 8.37
C HIS A 661 16.59 3.84 9.47
N LEU A 662 16.77 2.56 9.16
CA LEU A 662 17.27 1.54 10.08
C LEU A 662 18.68 1.87 10.54
N TRP A 663 19.60 2.12 9.60
CA TRP A 663 20.98 2.48 9.95
C TRP A 663 21.01 3.73 10.82
N ALA A 664 20.25 4.76 10.44
CA ALA A 664 20.16 6.00 11.20
C ALA A 664 19.57 5.80 12.60
N ARG A 665 18.63 4.86 12.81
CA ARG A 665 18.07 4.54 14.13
C ARG A 665 19.05 3.77 15.01
N GLN A 666 19.86 2.90 14.44
CA GLN A 666 20.79 2.03 15.18
C GLN A 666 22.11 2.69 15.56
N LEU A 667 22.47 3.82 14.94
CA LEU A 667 23.73 4.50 15.25
C LEU A 667 23.81 4.89 16.74
N GLY A 668 24.77 4.30 17.47
CA GLY A 668 24.97 4.53 18.92
C GLY A 668 23.98 3.78 19.83
N GLU A 669 23.06 2.99 19.28
CA GLU A 669 22.24 2.06 20.06
C GLU A 669 23.05 0.79 20.37
N ASP A 670 22.91 0.28 21.58
CA ASP A 670 23.58 -0.94 22.01
C ASP A 670 22.62 -2.12 21.82
N ASP A 671 22.74 -2.79 20.67
CA ASP A 671 21.96 -3.99 20.36
C ASP A 671 22.68 -5.28 20.82
N SER A 672 23.85 -5.17 21.49
CA SER A 672 24.72 -6.32 21.79
C SER A 672 24.12 -7.35 22.76
N ASP A 673 23.14 -6.94 23.56
CA ASP A 673 22.42 -7.80 24.52
C ASP A 673 21.11 -8.42 23.97
N SER A 674 20.70 -8.07 22.74
CA SER A 674 19.48 -8.63 22.13
C SER A 674 19.79 -9.61 20.99
N GLU A 675 19.36 -10.87 21.11
CA GLU A 675 19.49 -11.84 20.01
C GLU A 675 18.68 -11.42 18.76
N LEU A 676 17.69 -10.55 18.93
CA LEU A 676 16.82 -10.05 17.87
C LEU A 676 16.61 -8.54 17.99
N PRO A 677 16.77 -7.77 16.89
CA PRO A 677 16.67 -6.32 16.91
C PRO A 677 15.21 -5.80 16.89
N PHE A 678 14.24 -6.65 17.24
CA PHE A 678 12.81 -6.30 17.30
C PHE A 678 12.00 -7.30 18.15
N SER A 679 10.91 -6.84 18.74
CA SER A 679 9.95 -7.67 19.46
C SER A 679 9.11 -8.53 18.52
N ARG A 680 8.79 -9.74 18.98
CA ARG A 680 7.96 -10.70 18.23
C ARG A 680 6.72 -11.04 19.02
N GLU A 681 5.60 -11.08 18.31
CA GLU A 681 4.37 -11.64 18.83
C GLU A 681 4.37 -13.14 18.57
N LEU A 682 4.38 -13.90 19.64
CA LEU A 682 4.32 -15.35 19.63
C LEU A 682 2.92 -15.77 20.08
N ILE A 683 2.41 -16.83 19.46
CA ILE A 683 1.18 -17.47 19.93
C ILE A 683 1.43 -17.92 21.38
N LYS A 684 0.62 -17.42 22.33
CA LYS A 684 0.66 -17.91 23.71
C LYS A 684 0.38 -19.42 23.66
N VAL A 685 1.38 -20.25 23.96
CA VAL A 685 1.15 -21.67 24.18
C VAL A 685 0.47 -21.76 25.53
N SER A 686 -0.83 -22.09 25.55
CA SER A 686 -1.57 -22.28 26.79
C SER A 686 -0.83 -23.31 27.67
N ALA A 687 -0.57 -22.95 28.93
CA ALA A 687 -0.03 -23.86 29.94
C ALA A 687 -1.09 -24.87 30.41
#